data_AF-A0AAV0TQ36-F1
#
_entry.id   AF-A0AAV0TQ36-F1
#
_cell.length_a   1.000
_cell.length_b   1.000
_cell.length_c   1.000
_cell.angle_alpha   90.00
_cell.angle_beta   90.00
_cell.angle_gamma   90.00
#
_symmetry.space_group_name_H-M   'P 1'
#
loop_
_entity.id
_entity.type
_entity.pdbx_description
1 polymer ?
#
loop_
_entity_poly.entity_id
_entity_poly.type
_entity_poly.pdbx_seq_one_letter_code
_entity_poly.pdbx_strand_id
1 'polypeptide(L)'
;MLSDRVVAVLALPPSAVDVEHAIAWKLAQSSSTGHIYVEPGNAGTEDIAAGISNVNIGPKAPLIDGLADKMNTTGIPAFGPSKAAAQLEASKAFSKDFMRRNNIPTAAYQNFTDYEKAKEYLDSIDHIVVVKASGIAAGKGVLIPTSKAEAHEALREVMLEKAFGSAGDEVVLEEFMSGEEVSLLAFCDGERVVCMPGVQDHKRIFDGDQGPNTGGMGAYGPAACLTSELERECVGIVKRVIAAMKKEGMPYVGVLYPGFMLTQSGPKIVEFNCRFGDPETQVVLPLLHSDLFEIMRACVEHRLERSLVSWKGGAAATIVMASQGYPSSYPKGKVITGLGDARLLKDVDVFHAGTANGVDGSIATSGGRVLAVTAVGPSLQSALDLAYTGVAKIQFEGSQYRSDIGLKGLLHGAKKLKLAVLGSTRGSSMQPIIDAIAAGELNASLDIVVSDRAAAEILERAKAHKIESLNLSAKGLSRAEFDAQVSEALKKRNVDYVLLIGYMRILSGDFCKEWENKVLNVHPSLLPEFSGGMDLAVHRAVLDAKKTESGCTVHFVAEKVDAGPIAIQMKCPVLETDTPELLKARVQPLEGAAFLHAIKLAQAGLLLRNKADKKKITYADAGVSIDAGNELVNRIKPLCKSTVRVGCDADLGGYGGIFDLQAAGYDKDTALVACTDGVGTKLRVAQLAKKHDTVGIDLVAMCVNDLIVQGAEPLFFLDYYACGKLEVEEAADVVKGIAEGCRQSNCGLIGGETAEMPSMYHDGDYDMAGFCVGAVCKNAILPLPVEAGFAVLGLASSGVHSNGFSLVRKLVEVSGLAYSDPCPFEAGKTLGESLLTPTKIYVKQLMPTVKSGLIHALAHITGGGLLENVPRVLANDLAVEIDCVSWPLPPVFKWLQKMGNLSNAELARTFNCGIGMVLLLPEANVAQVTRQIEATGEKVYNLGTTIARALDSEQVTLCGSMA
;
A
#
# COMPACT_ATOMS: atom_id res chain seq x y z
N MET A 1 35.56 28.93 4.05
CA MET A 1 34.19 28.59 3.60
C MET A 1 34.29 27.37 2.69
N LEU A 2 34.30 26.17 3.28
CA LEU A 2 33.95 24.90 2.63
C LEU A 2 32.98 24.27 3.62
N SER A 3 31.74 24.05 3.20
CA SER A 3 30.63 23.63 4.07
C SER A 3 30.61 22.10 4.18
N ASP A 4 30.98 21.59 5.36
CA ASP A 4 31.12 20.18 5.72
C ASP A 4 29.78 19.41 5.84
N ARG A 5 29.13 19.04 4.72
CA ARG A 5 27.95 18.14 4.72
C ARG A 5 28.01 17.06 3.67
N VAL A 6 28.48 15.89 4.04
CA VAL A 6 29.06 15.01 3.05
C VAL A 6 28.97 13.52 3.48
N VAL A 7 28.77 12.56 2.57
CA VAL A 7 28.48 11.13 2.87
C VAL A 7 29.22 10.23 1.87
N ALA A 8 29.79 9.13 2.33
CA ALA A 8 30.38 8.08 1.52
C ALA A 8 29.69 6.75 1.84
N VAL A 9 29.36 6.00 0.80
CA VAL A 9 28.86 4.65 0.85
C VAL A 9 29.97 3.76 0.30
N LEU A 10 30.50 2.86 1.11
CA LEU A 10 31.59 1.96 0.73
C LEU A 10 31.01 0.60 0.34
N ALA A 11 31.36 0.14 -0.87
CA ALA A 11 30.86 -1.05 -1.54
C ALA A 11 32.02 -2.01 -1.94
N LEU A 12 32.87 -2.43 -1.00
CA LEU A 12 33.98 -3.37 -1.27
C LEU A 12 33.65 -4.82 -0.84
N PRO A 13 33.60 -5.85 -1.71
CA PRO A 13 34.13 -5.95 -3.07
C PRO A 13 33.07 -5.89 -4.21
N PRO A 14 33.48 -5.80 -5.50
CA PRO A 14 32.65 -5.42 -6.67
C PRO A 14 31.45 -6.32 -7.04
N SER A 15 31.15 -7.38 -6.27
CA SER A 15 30.25 -8.46 -6.71
C SER A 15 28.79 -8.30 -6.31
N ALA A 16 28.44 -7.31 -5.49
CA ALA A 16 27.07 -6.98 -5.10
C ALA A 16 27.01 -5.48 -4.78
N VAL A 17 26.39 -4.69 -5.66
CA VAL A 17 26.32 -3.22 -5.57
C VAL A 17 24.88 -2.70 -5.70
N ASP A 18 23.90 -3.61 -5.72
CA ASP A 18 22.48 -3.27 -5.79
C ASP A 18 21.93 -2.70 -4.48
N VAL A 19 22.41 -3.21 -3.34
CA VAL A 19 22.13 -2.64 -2.02
C VAL A 19 22.68 -1.21 -1.92
N GLU A 20 23.91 -1.01 -2.36
CA GLU A 20 24.58 0.28 -2.27
C GLU A 20 23.96 1.31 -3.21
N HIS A 21 23.45 0.90 -4.38
CA HIS A 21 22.63 1.77 -5.21
C HIS A 21 21.36 2.20 -4.45
N ALA A 22 20.59 1.27 -3.87
CA ALA A 22 19.38 1.62 -3.14
C ALA A 22 19.66 2.54 -1.93
N ILE A 23 20.77 2.33 -1.23
CA ILE A 23 21.18 3.21 -0.12
C ILE A 23 21.58 4.60 -0.64
N ALA A 24 22.40 4.68 -1.68
CA ALA A 24 22.82 5.95 -2.27
C ALA A 24 21.62 6.73 -2.83
N TRP A 25 20.70 6.05 -3.52
CA TRP A 25 19.43 6.60 -4.00
C TRP A 25 18.59 7.17 -2.86
N LYS A 26 18.51 6.47 -1.72
CA LYS A 26 17.72 6.95 -0.58
C LYS A 26 18.39 8.10 0.14
N LEU A 27 19.72 8.08 0.27
CA LEU A 27 20.50 9.16 0.86
C LEU A 27 20.38 10.45 0.01
N ALA A 28 20.38 10.33 -1.32
CA ALA A 28 20.25 11.48 -2.23
C ALA A 28 18.92 12.25 -2.09
N GLN A 29 17.92 11.68 -1.43
CA GLN A 29 16.63 12.34 -1.16
C GLN A 29 16.67 13.23 0.09
N SER A 30 17.72 13.14 0.91
CA SER A 30 17.85 13.94 2.13
C SER A 30 18.28 15.36 1.81
N SER A 31 17.64 16.35 2.45
CA SER A 31 18.11 17.74 2.41
C SER A 31 19.33 18.01 3.31
N SER A 32 19.65 17.07 4.21
CA SER A 32 20.84 17.12 5.09
C SER A 32 22.11 16.59 4.41
N THR A 33 21.99 15.77 3.37
CA THR A 33 23.14 15.29 2.60
C THR A 33 23.59 16.34 1.60
N GLY A 34 24.87 16.69 1.58
CA GLY A 34 25.41 17.51 0.49
C GLY A 34 25.89 16.65 -0.67
N HIS A 35 26.77 15.70 -0.39
CA HIS A 35 27.66 15.12 -1.37
C HIS A 35 27.78 13.61 -1.06
N ILE A 36 27.61 12.70 -2.04
CA ILE A 36 27.55 11.24 -1.87
C ILE A 36 28.68 10.55 -2.65
N TYR A 37 29.30 9.49 -2.12
CA TYR A 37 30.24 8.61 -2.86
C TYR A 37 29.74 7.20 -2.83
N VAL A 38 29.97 6.48 -3.91
CA VAL A 38 29.87 5.01 -3.92
C VAL A 38 31.18 4.47 -4.48
N GLU A 39 31.94 3.73 -3.67
CA GLU A 39 33.25 3.19 -4.07
C GLU A 39 33.24 1.65 -4.00
N PRO A 40 33.47 0.92 -5.12
CA PRO A 40 33.79 1.41 -6.46
C PRO A 40 32.55 1.81 -7.29
N GLY A 41 31.34 1.56 -6.76
CA GLY A 41 30.09 1.83 -7.47
C GLY A 41 29.85 0.93 -8.68
N ASN A 42 28.84 1.30 -9.48
CA ASN A 42 28.52 0.71 -10.77
C ASN A 42 27.93 1.78 -11.72
N ALA A 43 27.59 1.38 -12.94
CA ALA A 43 27.04 2.29 -13.96
C ALA A 43 25.80 3.07 -13.50
N GLY A 44 25.01 2.55 -12.55
CA GLY A 44 23.83 3.24 -12.02
C GLY A 44 24.13 4.21 -10.87
N THR A 45 25.25 4.06 -10.17
CA THR A 45 25.62 4.94 -9.04
C THR A 45 26.50 6.12 -9.45
N GLU A 46 27.09 6.09 -10.65
CA GLU A 46 27.90 7.20 -11.18
C GLU A 46 27.11 8.51 -11.26
N ASP A 47 25.81 8.44 -11.58
CA ASP A 47 24.91 9.60 -11.64
C ASP A 47 24.66 10.28 -10.27
N ILE A 48 25.14 9.70 -9.16
CA ILE A 48 24.79 10.12 -7.79
C ILE A 48 25.97 10.85 -7.07
N ALA A 49 27.20 10.86 -7.60
CA ALA A 49 28.42 11.13 -6.78
C ALA A 49 29.12 12.53 -6.84
N ALA A 50 29.51 13.12 -5.68
CA ALA A 50 30.49 14.23 -5.43
C ALA A 50 30.62 14.53 -3.89
N GLY A 51 31.78 14.94 -3.28
CA GLY A 51 32.32 15.04 -1.81
C GLY A 51 32.18 13.93 -0.65
N ILE A 52 33.13 13.69 0.33
CA ILE A 52 32.99 12.79 1.58
C ILE A 52 32.89 13.45 3.04
N SER A 53 31.99 12.99 3.97
CA SER A 53 32.01 13.26 5.47
C SER A 53 31.29 12.28 6.44
N ASN A 54 30.59 11.23 6.00
CA ASN A 54 29.99 10.19 6.87
C ASN A 54 30.04 8.84 6.13
N VAL A 55 30.49 7.74 6.74
CA VAL A 55 30.77 6.48 6.02
C VAL A 55 29.75 5.38 6.35
N ASN A 56 29.04 4.88 5.33
CA ASN A 56 28.28 3.65 5.39
C ASN A 56 29.11 2.46 4.88
N ILE A 57 29.12 1.36 5.61
CA ILE A 57 29.84 0.14 5.20
C ILE A 57 28.79 -0.91 4.79
N GLY A 58 28.58 -1.07 3.48
CA GLY A 58 27.59 -2.02 2.94
C GLY A 58 28.00 -3.49 3.07
N PRO A 59 29.18 -3.91 2.56
CA PRO A 59 29.52 -5.33 2.43
C PRO A 59 30.17 -5.97 3.65
N LYS A 60 30.12 -7.31 3.70
CA LYS A 60 30.59 -8.16 4.81
C LYS A 60 32.09 -8.01 5.10
N ALA A 61 32.94 -8.06 4.07
CA ALA A 61 34.39 -8.19 4.27
C ALA A 61 35.02 -7.00 5.04
N PRO A 62 34.70 -5.73 4.71
CA PRO A 62 35.23 -4.58 5.47
C PRO A 62 34.82 -4.54 6.94
N LEU A 63 33.64 -5.05 7.30
CA LEU A 63 33.19 -5.14 8.70
C LEU A 63 34.05 -6.11 9.50
N ILE A 64 34.36 -7.28 8.92
CA ILE A 64 35.23 -8.30 9.53
C ILE A 64 36.67 -7.78 9.68
N ASP A 65 37.13 -6.98 8.72
CA ASP A 65 38.47 -6.36 8.74
C ASP A 65 38.57 -5.14 9.68
N GLY A 66 37.49 -4.81 10.39
CA GLY A 66 37.42 -3.74 11.38
C GLY A 66 37.49 -2.34 10.80
N LEU A 67 36.90 -2.12 9.62
CA LEU A 67 36.87 -0.80 8.99
C LEU A 67 36.15 0.24 9.86
N ALA A 68 35.04 -0.13 10.50
CA ALA A 68 34.30 0.75 11.41
C ALA A 68 35.18 1.21 12.59
N ASP A 69 35.93 0.29 13.19
CA ASP A 69 36.85 0.60 14.31
C ASP A 69 37.96 1.57 13.86
N LYS A 70 38.55 1.33 12.67
CA LYS A 70 39.59 2.19 12.09
C LYS A 70 39.07 3.60 11.83
N MET A 71 37.88 3.72 11.21
CA MET A 71 37.25 5.01 10.90
C MET A 71 36.93 5.80 12.18
N ASN A 72 36.29 5.14 13.16
CA ASN A 72 35.94 5.77 14.43
C ASN A 72 37.20 6.23 15.20
N THR A 73 38.29 5.44 15.17
CA THR A 73 39.58 5.81 15.79
C THR A 73 40.18 7.06 15.14
N THR A 74 39.95 7.24 13.83
CA THR A 74 40.38 8.44 13.09
C THR A 74 39.41 9.63 13.21
N GLY A 75 38.34 9.51 14.00
CA GLY A 75 37.34 10.57 14.18
C GLY A 75 36.32 10.68 13.05
N ILE A 76 36.22 9.68 12.17
CA ILE A 76 35.22 9.61 11.09
C ILE A 76 34.08 8.72 11.58
N PRO A 77 32.85 9.26 11.76
CA PRO A 77 31.70 8.47 12.16
C PRO A 77 31.40 7.36 11.13
N ALA A 78 31.35 6.11 11.60
CA ALA A 78 31.04 4.96 10.75
C ALA A 78 29.71 4.30 11.14
N PHE A 79 28.79 4.24 10.19
CA PHE A 79 27.56 3.45 10.33
C PHE A 79 27.83 2.00 9.92
N GLY A 80 28.13 1.16 10.92
CA GLY A 80 28.42 -0.26 10.76
C GLY A 80 29.01 -0.84 12.05
N PRO A 81 28.87 -2.15 12.31
CA PRO A 81 29.32 -2.72 13.56
C PRO A 81 30.85 -2.73 13.68
N SER A 82 31.34 -2.70 14.92
CA SER A 82 32.74 -2.97 15.23
C SER A 82 33.14 -4.37 14.80
N LYS A 83 34.46 -4.64 14.67
CA LYS A 83 34.97 -5.99 14.37
C LYS A 83 34.48 -7.04 15.37
N ALA A 84 34.38 -6.64 16.64
CA ALA A 84 33.88 -7.51 17.71
C ALA A 84 32.38 -7.82 17.52
N ALA A 85 31.57 -6.81 17.22
CA ALA A 85 30.14 -7.00 16.97
C ALA A 85 29.85 -7.76 15.67
N ALA A 86 30.67 -7.56 14.63
CA ALA A 86 30.58 -8.25 13.34
C ALA A 86 30.82 -9.77 13.43
N GLN A 87 31.31 -10.29 14.56
CA GLN A 87 31.45 -11.73 14.78
C GLN A 87 30.12 -12.49 14.67
N LEU A 88 28.98 -11.82 14.89
CA LEU A 88 27.65 -12.41 14.70
C LEU A 88 27.43 -12.95 13.26
N GLU A 89 27.99 -12.31 12.24
CA GLU A 89 27.96 -12.78 10.84
C GLU A 89 29.26 -13.50 10.43
N ALA A 90 30.40 -13.13 11.04
CA ALA A 90 31.71 -13.65 10.65
C ALA A 90 31.93 -15.13 11.03
N SER A 91 31.39 -15.57 12.17
CA SER A 91 31.52 -16.94 12.66
C SER A 91 30.15 -17.50 13.06
N LYS A 92 29.71 -18.55 12.35
CA LYS A 92 28.45 -19.24 12.69
C LYS A 92 28.53 -19.89 14.06
N ALA A 93 29.68 -20.45 14.43
CA ALA A 93 29.90 -21.02 15.75
C ALA A 93 29.75 -19.97 16.86
N PHE A 94 30.41 -18.81 16.73
CA PHE A 94 30.28 -17.70 17.68
C PHE A 94 28.83 -17.25 17.82
N SER A 95 28.13 -17.06 16.70
CA SER A 95 26.72 -16.65 16.66
C SER A 95 25.81 -17.62 17.43
N LYS A 96 26.02 -18.92 17.22
CA LYS A 96 25.30 -19.98 17.93
C LYS A 96 25.63 -20.03 19.42
N ASP A 97 26.90 -19.90 19.80
CA ASP A 97 27.32 -19.84 21.20
C ASP A 97 26.76 -18.59 21.89
N PHE A 98 26.69 -17.47 21.17
CA PHE A 98 26.11 -16.21 21.64
C PHE A 98 24.62 -16.37 21.92
N MET A 99 23.89 -16.98 20.99
CA MET A 99 22.46 -17.22 21.18
C MET A 99 22.20 -18.18 22.35
N ARG A 100 22.97 -19.27 22.46
CA ARG A 100 22.83 -20.25 23.56
C ARG A 100 23.05 -19.60 24.92
N ARG A 101 24.17 -18.87 25.12
CA ARG A 101 24.51 -18.29 26.43
C ARG A 101 23.59 -17.14 26.84
N ASN A 102 22.87 -16.53 25.90
CA ASN A 102 21.92 -15.44 26.15
C ASN A 102 20.45 -15.85 26.02
N ASN A 103 20.15 -17.15 25.93
CA ASN A 103 18.78 -17.68 25.79
C ASN A 103 18.00 -17.06 24.61
N ILE A 104 18.66 -16.90 23.47
CA ILE A 104 18.05 -16.43 22.22
C ILE A 104 17.60 -17.66 21.40
N PRO A 105 16.33 -17.74 20.98
CA PRO A 105 15.82 -18.91 20.24
C PRO A 105 16.54 -19.14 18.91
N THR A 106 17.06 -20.34 18.70
CA THR A 106 17.69 -20.82 17.45
C THR A 106 17.59 -22.35 17.36
N ALA A 107 17.95 -22.95 16.23
CA ALA A 107 18.03 -24.41 16.08
C ALA A 107 18.95 -25.04 17.12
N ALA A 108 18.60 -26.24 17.61
CA ALA A 108 19.55 -27.05 18.37
C ALA A 108 20.82 -27.28 17.52
N TYR A 109 21.99 -27.21 18.14
CA TYR A 109 23.25 -27.30 17.40
C TYR A 109 24.39 -27.85 18.26
N GLN A 110 25.48 -28.24 17.61
CA GLN A 110 26.77 -28.43 18.26
C GLN A 110 27.92 -28.07 17.31
N ASN A 111 28.97 -27.44 17.84
CA ASN A 111 30.15 -27.01 17.10
C ASN A 111 31.27 -28.06 17.24
N PHE A 112 32.02 -28.31 16.16
CA PHE A 112 33.12 -29.27 16.16
C PHE A 112 34.31 -28.75 15.36
N THR A 113 35.52 -28.98 15.90
CA THR A 113 36.81 -28.82 15.21
C THR A 113 37.51 -30.16 14.96
N ASP A 114 36.92 -31.26 15.44
CA ASP A 114 37.42 -32.63 15.30
C ASP A 114 36.39 -33.47 14.54
N TYR A 115 36.83 -34.09 13.45
CA TYR A 115 35.95 -34.86 12.56
C TYR A 115 35.35 -36.10 13.23
N GLU A 116 36.12 -36.84 14.03
CA GLU A 116 35.60 -38.06 14.67
C GLU A 116 34.55 -37.72 15.72
N LYS A 117 34.75 -36.64 16.49
CA LYS A 117 33.73 -36.17 17.43
C LYS A 117 32.45 -35.69 16.73
N ALA A 118 32.59 -34.99 15.60
CA ALA A 118 31.45 -34.55 14.80
C ALA A 118 30.67 -35.76 14.25
N LYS A 119 31.40 -36.78 13.79
CA LYS A 119 30.83 -38.04 13.30
C LYS A 119 30.12 -38.82 14.40
N GLU A 120 30.73 -38.96 15.58
CA GLU A 120 30.09 -39.59 16.75
C GLU A 120 28.79 -38.88 17.16
N TYR A 121 28.78 -37.55 17.15
CA TYR A 121 27.56 -36.79 17.42
C TYR A 121 26.49 -37.03 16.35
N LEU A 122 26.88 -37.00 15.07
CA LEU A 122 25.98 -37.31 13.96
C LEU A 122 25.41 -38.73 14.06
N ASP A 123 26.20 -39.69 14.52
CA ASP A 123 25.77 -41.07 14.78
C ASP A 123 24.77 -41.13 15.95
N SER A 124 24.90 -40.27 16.96
CA SER A 124 24.06 -40.26 18.16
C SER A 124 22.66 -39.66 17.98
N ILE A 125 22.41 -38.95 16.89
CA ILE A 125 21.16 -38.23 16.63
C ILE A 125 20.32 -38.91 15.54
N ASP A 126 19.00 -38.79 15.68
CA ASP A 126 18.00 -39.41 14.78
C ASP A 126 17.21 -38.39 13.93
N HIS A 127 17.47 -37.10 14.09
CA HIS A 127 16.83 -36.03 13.32
C HIS A 127 17.67 -35.61 12.10
N ILE A 128 17.02 -34.95 11.14
CA ILE A 128 17.69 -34.39 9.96
C ILE A 128 18.60 -33.23 10.41
N VAL A 129 19.85 -33.25 9.96
CA VAL A 129 20.83 -32.20 10.26
C VAL A 129 21.12 -31.30 9.08
N VAL A 130 21.55 -30.09 9.40
CA VAL A 130 22.18 -29.15 8.47
C VAL A 130 23.65 -29.05 8.84
N VAL A 131 24.54 -29.26 7.86
CA VAL A 131 25.98 -29.17 8.03
C VAL A 131 26.43 -27.79 7.54
N LYS A 132 27.01 -26.97 8.42
CA LYS A 132 27.46 -25.62 8.06
C LYS A 132 28.94 -25.41 8.36
N ALA A 133 29.70 -24.94 7.37
CA ALA A 133 31.05 -24.42 7.59
C ALA A 133 30.99 -23.09 8.38
N SER A 134 31.84 -22.92 9.40
CA SER A 134 31.80 -21.76 10.32
C SER A 134 32.27 -20.45 9.65
N GLY A 135 33.24 -20.53 8.73
CA GLY A 135 33.86 -19.36 8.07
C GLY A 135 33.14 -18.80 6.83
N ILE A 136 33.82 -17.89 6.10
CA ILE A 136 33.30 -17.20 4.91
C ILE A 136 33.27 -18.17 3.71
N ALA A 137 32.13 -18.83 3.50
CA ALA A 137 31.95 -19.79 2.41
C ALA A 137 31.04 -19.28 1.26
N ALA A 138 30.96 -17.97 1.04
CA ALA A 138 30.20 -17.32 -0.05
C ALA A 138 28.78 -17.89 -0.28
N GLY A 139 28.06 -18.24 0.80
CA GLY A 139 26.71 -18.82 0.73
C GLY A 139 26.64 -20.30 0.29
N LYS A 140 27.77 -20.93 -0.04
CA LYS A 140 27.85 -22.34 -0.47
C LYS A 140 28.16 -23.32 0.67
N GLY A 141 28.60 -22.83 1.83
CA GLY A 141 28.99 -23.66 2.97
C GLY A 141 27.84 -24.14 3.86
N VAL A 142 26.64 -24.32 3.31
CA VAL A 142 25.46 -24.87 4.01
C VAL A 142 24.94 -26.05 3.20
N LEU A 143 25.03 -27.25 3.77
CA LEU A 143 24.59 -28.50 3.17
C LEU A 143 23.40 -29.04 3.95
N ILE A 144 22.32 -29.40 3.25
CA ILE A 144 21.07 -29.92 3.83
C ILE A 144 20.93 -31.39 3.38
N PRO A 145 21.65 -32.33 4.01
CA PRO A 145 21.51 -33.75 3.72
C PRO A 145 20.10 -34.24 4.05
N THR A 146 19.56 -35.13 3.24
CA THR A 146 18.22 -35.74 3.42
C THR A 146 18.28 -37.12 4.06
N SER A 147 19.48 -37.67 4.20
CA SER A 147 19.74 -38.94 4.88
C SER A 147 20.99 -38.88 5.74
N LYS A 148 21.12 -39.81 6.69
CA LYS A 148 22.30 -39.92 7.55
C LYS A 148 23.57 -40.19 6.75
N ALA A 149 23.48 -41.03 5.70
CA ALA A 149 24.59 -41.29 4.79
C ALA A 149 25.05 -40.01 4.06
N GLU A 150 24.11 -39.21 3.55
CA GLU A 150 24.42 -37.91 2.95
C GLU A 150 25.03 -36.94 3.97
N ALA A 151 24.59 -36.99 5.23
CA ALA A 151 25.13 -36.13 6.28
C ALA A 151 26.60 -36.46 6.61
N HIS A 152 26.97 -37.75 6.62
CA HIS A 152 28.37 -38.15 6.77
C HIS A 152 29.22 -37.68 5.60
N GLU A 153 28.69 -37.76 4.37
CA GLU A 153 29.42 -37.32 3.19
C GLU A 153 29.60 -35.79 3.18
N ALA A 154 28.55 -35.04 3.50
CA ALA A 154 28.61 -33.59 3.68
C ALA A 154 29.64 -33.18 4.75
N LEU A 155 29.68 -33.89 5.88
CA LEU A 155 30.66 -33.67 6.95
C LEU A 155 32.10 -33.94 6.47
N ARG A 156 32.29 -34.99 5.68
CA ARG A 156 33.58 -35.37 5.09
C ARG A 156 34.07 -34.32 4.10
N GLU A 157 33.19 -33.85 3.21
CA GLU A 157 33.47 -32.79 2.23
C GLU A 157 33.91 -31.49 2.92
N VAL A 158 33.24 -31.11 4.01
CA VAL A 158 33.55 -29.90 4.76
C VAL A 158 34.87 -30.01 5.53
N MET A 159 35.06 -31.05 6.33
CA MET A 159 36.18 -31.12 7.30
C MET A 159 37.42 -31.83 6.78
N LEU A 160 37.28 -32.89 5.98
CA LEU A 160 38.42 -33.68 5.49
C LEU A 160 38.88 -33.22 4.12
N GLU A 161 37.96 -33.02 3.18
CA GLU A 161 38.29 -32.59 1.82
C GLU A 161 38.52 -31.09 1.71
N LYS A 162 38.15 -30.33 2.75
CA LYS A 162 38.27 -28.87 2.84
C LYS A 162 37.72 -28.17 1.61
N ALA A 163 36.54 -28.61 1.13
CA ALA A 163 35.88 -28.02 -0.03
C ALA A 163 35.65 -26.49 0.09
N PHE A 164 35.62 -25.97 1.33
CA PHE A 164 35.47 -24.55 1.64
C PHE A 164 36.74 -23.90 2.23
N GLY A 165 37.92 -24.51 2.05
CA GLY A 165 39.17 -24.02 2.61
C GLY A 165 39.18 -23.98 4.13
N SER A 166 39.76 -22.94 4.74
CA SER A 166 39.84 -22.78 6.20
C SER A 166 38.47 -22.57 6.87
N ALA A 167 37.42 -22.27 6.10
CA ALA A 167 36.06 -22.20 6.65
C ALA A 167 35.56 -23.56 7.16
N GLY A 168 36.14 -24.67 6.68
CA GLY A 168 35.83 -26.04 7.10
C GLY A 168 36.62 -26.54 8.30
N ASP A 169 37.54 -25.75 8.87
CA ASP A 169 38.28 -26.12 10.09
C ASP A 169 37.38 -26.22 11.33
N GLU A 170 36.20 -25.59 11.27
CA GLU A 170 35.15 -25.70 12.27
C GLU A 170 33.79 -25.86 11.56
N VAL A 171 33.01 -26.84 12.01
CA VAL A 171 31.67 -27.15 11.49
C VAL A 171 30.62 -26.97 12.58
N VAL A 172 29.45 -26.48 12.18
CA VAL A 172 28.24 -26.42 12.99
C VAL A 172 27.27 -27.47 12.45
N LEU A 173 26.88 -28.41 13.30
CA LEU A 173 25.80 -29.37 13.02
C LEU A 173 24.53 -28.86 13.69
N GLU A 174 23.50 -28.55 12.90
CA GLU A 174 22.24 -27.98 13.39
C GLU A 174 21.05 -28.88 13.08
N GLU A 175 20.04 -28.85 13.95
CA GLU A 175 18.72 -29.39 13.66
C GLU A 175 18.09 -28.69 12.46
N PHE A 176 17.53 -29.47 11.53
CA PHE A 176 16.71 -28.94 10.46
C PHE A 176 15.41 -28.32 11.00
N MET A 177 15.21 -27.03 10.75
CA MET A 177 13.98 -26.32 11.11
C MET A 177 13.05 -26.21 9.91
N SER A 178 11.77 -26.49 10.09
CA SER A 178 10.71 -26.25 9.12
C SER A 178 9.86 -25.04 9.50
N GLY A 179 9.43 -24.27 8.50
CA GLY A 179 8.66 -23.06 8.68
C GLY A 179 8.81 -22.11 7.49
N GLU A 180 8.23 -20.92 7.60
CA GLU A 180 8.48 -19.85 6.65
C GLU A 180 9.65 -18.97 7.10
N GLU A 181 10.52 -18.62 6.15
CA GLU A 181 11.61 -17.68 6.39
C GLU A 181 11.11 -16.23 6.28
N VAL A 182 11.59 -15.37 7.18
CA VAL A 182 11.37 -13.92 7.16
C VAL A 182 12.61 -13.17 7.61
N SER A 183 12.94 -12.12 6.88
CA SER A 183 14.04 -11.20 7.13
C SER A 183 13.53 -10.00 7.92
N LEU A 184 14.11 -9.74 9.10
CA LEU A 184 13.70 -8.60 9.95
C LEU A 184 14.87 -7.68 10.27
N LEU A 185 15.20 -6.78 9.34
CA LEU A 185 16.28 -5.81 9.50
C LEU A 185 15.97 -4.82 10.62
N ALA A 186 16.99 -4.27 11.28
CA ALA A 186 16.81 -3.27 12.33
C ALA A 186 17.95 -2.24 12.40
N PHE A 187 17.59 -0.98 12.56
CA PHE A 187 18.52 0.09 12.90
C PHE A 187 18.92 -0.01 14.36
N CYS A 188 20.21 0.00 14.65
CA CYS A 188 20.77 -0.18 15.99
C CYS A 188 21.80 0.91 16.29
N ASP A 189 21.75 1.46 17.51
CA ASP A 189 22.65 2.51 17.98
C ASP A 189 23.56 2.05 19.12
N GLY A 190 23.70 0.74 19.34
CA GLY A 190 24.45 0.16 20.46
C GLY A 190 23.63 -0.09 21.73
N GLU A 191 22.44 0.51 21.86
CA GLU A 191 21.55 0.28 23.01
C GLU A 191 20.09 0.09 22.59
N ARG A 192 19.62 0.93 21.69
CA ARG A 192 18.26 0.99 21.17
C ARG A 192 18.20 0.36 19.79
N VAL A 193 17.02 -0.13 19.46
CA VAL A 193 16.75 -0.79 18.19
C VAL A 193 15.37 -0.44 17.66
N VAL A 194 15.30 -0.20 16.35
CA VAL A 194 14.05 0.01 15.61
C VAL A 194 14.03 -0.92 14.40
N CYS A 195 13.15 -1.92 14.43
CA CYS A 195 12.99 -2.88 13.35
C CYS A 195 12.28 -2.25 12.14
N MET A 196 12.69 -2.70 10.96
CA MET A 196 12.07 -2.42 9.66
C MET A 196 10.90 -3.39 9.42
N PRO A 197 10.00 -3.14 8.45
CA PRO A 197 9.00 -4.12 8.05
C PRO A 197 9.66 -5.45 7.67
N GLY A 198 9.03 -6.56 8.04
CA GLY A 198 9.49 -7.89 7.65
C GLY A 198 9.48 -8.06 6.12
N VAL A 199 10.50 -8.71 5.58
CA VAL A 199 10.65 -9.00 4.15
C VAL A 199 10.82 -10.48 3.94
N GLN A 200 10.29 -11.03 2.84
CA GLN A 200 10.54 -12.42 2.46
C GLN A 200 11.29 -12.47 1.13
N ASP A 201 12.44 -13.12 1.13
CA ASP A 201 13.33 -13.28 -0.02
C ASP A 201 13.10 -14.62 -0.75
N HIS A 202 13.60 -14.70 -1.98
CA HIS A 202 13.45 -15.86 -2.85
C HIS A 202 14.83 -16.33 -3.32
N LYS A 203 15.45 -17.25 -2.57
CA LYS A 203 16.84 -17.67 -2.80
C LYS A 203 17.07 -18.54 -4.03
N ARG A 204 16.08 -19.29 -4.48
CA ARG A 204 16.24 -20.28 -5.57
C ARG A 204 16.19 -19.60 -6.95
N ILE A 205 16.98 -20.10 -7.90
CA ILE A 205 17.13 -19.48 -9.24
C ILE A 205 15.87 -19.58 -10.11
N PHE A 206 15.11 -20.68 -10.00
CA PHE A 206 13.93 -20.94 -10.83
C PHE A 206 12.63 -20.86 -10.03
N ASP A 207 11.53 -20.66 -10.75
CA ASP A 207 10.16 -20.67 -10.22
C ASP A 207 9.86 -21.97 -9.47
N GLY A 208 8.95 -21.90 -8.50
CA GLY A 208 8.59 -23.03 -7.64
C GLY A 208 9.71 -23.43 -6.68
N ASP A 209 10.58 -22.49 -6.33
CA ASP A 209 11.75 -22.69 -5.47
C ASP A 209 12.70 -23.80 -5.96
N GLN A 210 12.90 -23.90 -7.27
CA GLN A 210 13.74 -24.92 -7.91
C GLN A 210 15.16 -24.43 -8.25
N GLY A 211 16.07 -25.38 -8.47
CA GLY A 211 17.46 -25.10 -8.85
C GLY A 211 18.37 -24.71 -7.66
N PRO A 212 19.63 -24.33 -7.90
CA PRO A 212 20.57 -23.96 -6.84
C PRO A 212 20.13 -22.71 -6.05
N ASN A 213 20.62 -22.61 -4.80
CA ASN A 213 20.51 -21.37 -4.02
C ASN A 213 21.36 -20.27 -4.66
N THR A 214 20.86 -19.04 -4.57
CA THR A 214 21.47 -17.82 -5.09
C THR A 214 21.62 -16.80 -3.95
N GLY A 215 22.08 -15.59 -4.26
CA GLY A 215 22.03 -14.46 -3.33
C GLY A 215 20.63 -13.87 -3.15
N GLY A 216 19.62 -14.35 -3.88
CA GLY A 216 18.25 -13.84 -3.89
C GLY A 216 17.82 -13.38 -5.28
N MET A 217 16.73 -13.94 -5.79
CA MET A 217 16.12 -13.62 -7.10
C MET A 217 14.98 -12.60 -7.00
N GLY A 218 14.65 -12.17 -5.80
CA GLY A 218 13.61 -11.17 -5.53
C GLY A 218 13.18 -11.21 -4.08
N ALA A 219 12.49 -10.17 -3.65
CA ALA A 219 11.97 -10.05 -2.30
C ALA A 219 10.70 -9.20 -2.31
N TYR A 220 9.89 -9.31 -1.25
CA TYR A 220 8.74 -8.45 -1.05
C TYR A 220 8.50 -8.15 0.42
N GLY A 221 7.82 -7.04 0.69
CA GLY A 221 7.51 -6.58 2.03
C GLY A 221 6.31 -5.62 2.04
N PRO A 222 5.52 -5.57 3.13
CA PRO A 222 5.63 -6.40 4.34
C PRO A 222 5.37 -7.89 4.09
N ALA A 223 6.08 -8.76 4.80
CA ALA A 223 5.94 -10.21 4.70
C ALA A 223 4.63 -10.69 5.34
N ALA A 224 3.73 -11.26 4.53
CA ALA A 224 2.39 -11.65 4.99
C ALA A 224 2.40 -12.74 6.07
N CYS A 225 3.42 -13.60 6.08
CA CYS A 225 3.60 -14.64 7.10
C CYS A 225 3.92 -14.08 8.49
N LEU A 226 4.41 -12.84 8.59
CA LEU A 226 4.74 -12.19 9.84
C LEU A 226 3.51 -11.47 10.40
N THR A 227 2.62 -12.22 11.04
CA THR A 227 1.46 -11.66 11.72
C THR A 227 1.89 -10.66 12.81
N SER A 228 1.00 -9.74 13.21
CA SER A 228 1.34 -8.74 14.24
C SER A 228 1.75 -9.36 15.58
N GLU A 229 1.34 -10.60 15.87
CA GLU A 229 1.78 -11.34 17.05
C GLU A 229 3.23 -11.84 16.89
N LEU A 230 3.51 -12.53 15.78
CA LEU A 230 4.86 -13.02 15.46
C LEU A 230 5.85 -11.86 15.30
N GLU A 231 5.42 -10.74 14.71
CA GLU A 231 6.24 -9.54 14.60
C GLU A 231 6.67 -9.02 15.98
N ARG A 232 5.73 -8.91 16.94
CA ARG A 232 6.04 -8.48 18.31
C ARG A 232 7.03 -9.42 18.98
N GLU A 233 6.90 -10.72 18.75
CA GLU A 233 7.81 -11.73 19.29
C GLU A 233 9.21 -11.61 18.69
N CYS A 234 9.32 -11.54 17.35
CA CYS A 234 10.59 -11.33 16.65
C CYS A 234 11.27 -10.02 17.09
N VAL A 235 10.54 -8.90 17.15
CA VAL A 235 11.06 -7.62 17.65
C VAL A 235 11.55 -7.75 19.10
N GLY A 236 10.84 -8.52 19.94
CA GLY A 236 11.27 -8.84 21.30
C GLY A 236 12.59 -9.61 21.33
N ILE A 237 12.79 -10.58 20.42
CA ILE A 237 14.04 -11.32 20.27
C ILE A 237 15.17 -10.38 19.85
N VAL A 238 14.97 -9.52 18.85
CA VAL A 238 15.99 -8.56 18.38
C VAL A 238 16.44 -7.62 19.50
N LYS A 239 15.49 -7.12 20.31
CA LYS A 239 15.83 -6.30 21.50
C LYS A 239 16.71 -7.05 22.50
N ARG A 240 16.45 -8.35 22.73
CA ARG A 240 17.31 -9.18 23.60
C ARG A 240 18.71 -9.35 23.02
N VAL A 241 18.83 -9.52 21.70
CA VAL A 241 20.14 -9.59 21.01
C VAL A 241 20.96 -8.34 21.27
N ILE A 242 20.40 -7.15 21.03
CA ILE A 242 21.11 -5.88 21.21
C ILE A 242 21.49 -5.64 22.67
N ALA A 243 20.59 -5.94 23.61
CA ALA A 243 20.89 -5.85 25.05
C ALA A 243 22.03 -6.81 25.47
N ALA A 244 22.04 -8.04 24.95
CA ALA A 244 23.11 -9.02 25.21
C ALA A 244 24.45 -8.59 24.61
N MET A 245 24.45 -8.08 23.37
CA MET A 245 25.64 -7.54 22.72
C MET A 245 26.28 -6.41 23.54
N LYS A 246 25.47 -5.46 24.03
CA LYS A 246 25.93 -4.39 24.94
C LYS A 246 26.50 -4.96 26.25
N LYS A 247 25.81 -5.93 26.86
CA LYS A 247 26.23 -6.58 28.12
C LYS A 247 27.58 -7.28 27.99
N GLU A 248 27.87 -7.87 26.83
CA GLU A 248 29.15 -8.53 26.55
C GLU A 248 30.25 -7.57 26.05
N GLY A 249 30.03 -6.25 26.11
CA GLY A 249 31.03 -5.25 25.72
C GLY A 249 31.18 -5.09 24.21
N MET A 250 30.20 -5.54 23.42
CA MET A 250 30.19 -5.46 21.96
C MET A 250 28.94 -4.69 21.49
N PRO A 251 28.75 -3.41 21.89
CA PRO A 251 27.57 -2.66 21.46
C PRO A 251 27.47 -2.62 19.94
N TYR A 252 26.27 -2.90 19.43
CA TYR A 252 26.04 -3.07 18.00
C TYR A 252 25.47 -1.78 17.38
N VAL A 253 26.26 -1.11 16.53
CA VAL A 253 25.85 0.08 15.76
C VAL A 253 25.72 -0.31 14.28
N GLY A 254 24.66 0.14 13.60
CA GLY A 254 24.43 -0.14 12.18
C GLY A 254 23.12 -0.86 11.92
N VAL A 255 23.06 -1.65 10.83
CA VAL A 255 21.93 -2.54 10.55
C VAL A 255 22.23 -3.94 11.04
N LEU A 256 21.36 -4.47 11.91
CA LEU A 256 21.34 -5.89 12.25
C LEU A 256 20.26 -6.57 11.40
N TYR A 257 20.60 -7.69 10.77
CA TYR A 257 19.69 -8.47 9.93
C TYR A 257 19.61 -9.92 10.42
N PRO A 258 18.71 -10.24 11.36
CA PRO A 258 18.32 -11.61 11.69
C PRO A 258 17.42 -12.21 10.60
N GLY A 259 17.80 -13.38 10.10
CA GLY A 259 16.91 -14.26 9.36
C GLY A 259 16.16 -15.16 10.34
N PHE A 260 14.83 -15.08 10.36
CA PHE A 260 13.97 -15.90 11.21
C PHE A 260 13.35 -17.06 10.43
N MET A 261 13.24 -18.20 11.08
CA MET A 261 12.35 -19.30 10.70
C MET A 261 11.13 -19.26 11.62
N LEU A 262 9.93 -19.11 11.04
CA LEU A 262 8.66 -19.14 11.76
C LEU A 262 8.21 -20.59 11.93
N THR A 263 8.64 -21.22 13.03
CA THR A 263 8.33 -22.63 13.32
C THR A 263 7.00 -22.77 14.07
N GLN A 264 6.47 -24.00 14.14
CA GLN A 264 5.30 -24.29 14.99
C GLN A 264 5.53 -23.99 16.48
N SER A 265 6.79 -23.98 16.93
CA SER A 265 7.19 -23.66 18.31
C SER A 265 7.52 -22.17 18.53
N GLY A 266 7.27 -21.31 17.54
CA GLY A 266 7.62 -19.89 17.55
C GLY A 266 8.80 -19.54 16.65
N PRO A 267 9.13 -18.24 16.54
CA PRO A 267 10.22 -17.72 15.71
C PRO A 267 11.59 -18.10 16.27
N LYS A 268 12.46 -18.64 15.42
CA LYS A 268 13.85 -19.00 15.74
C LYS A 268 14.80 -18.34 14.77
N ILE A 269 15.92 -17.81 15.25
CA ILE A 269 16.95 -17.21 14.39
C ILE A 269 17.70 -18.33 13.65
N VAL A 270 17.76 -18.22 12.33
CA VAL A 270 18.56 -19.08 11.44
C VAL A 270 20.01 -18.62 11.43
N GLU A 271 20.21 -17.32 11.17
CA GLU A 271 21.50 -16.65 11.12
C GLU A 271 21.38 -15.14 11.32
N PHE A 272 22.50 -14.48 11.60
CA PHE A 272 22.62 -13.03 11.57
C PHE A 272 23.45 -12.60 10.37
N ASN A 273 23.04 -11.49 9.80
CA ASN A 273 23.83 -10.66 8.91
C ASN A 273 24.03 -9.30 9.58
N CYS A 274 25.20 -8.72 9.39
CA CYS A 274 25.66 -7.55 10.11
C CYS A 274 25.59 -6.26 9.28
N ARG A 275 24.72 -6.27 8.26
CA ARG A 275 24.58 -5.25 7.24
C ARG A 275 23.18 -5.29 6.64
N PHE A 276 22.90 -4.34 5.76
CA PHE A 276 21.75 -4.38 4.88
C PHE A 276 21.70 -5.69 4.05
N GLY A 277 20.48 -6.25 3.94
CA GLY A 277 20.19 -7.46 3.16
C GLY A 277 20.06 -7.16 1.67
N ASP A 278 20.23 -8.19 0.85
CA ASP A 278 20.18 -8.10 -0.60
C ASP A 278 19.38 -9.28 -1.18
N PRO A 279 18.20 -9.09 -1.81
CA PRO A 279 17.61 -7.81 -2.27
C PRO A 279 16.62 -7.16 -1.28
N GLU A 280 16.67 -7.47 0.02
CA GLU A 280 15.70 -6.93 0.99
C GLU A 280 15.76 -5.41 1.13
N THR A 281 16.94 -4.81 0.97
CA THR A 281 17.14 -3.35 1.07
C THR A 281 16.36 -2.60 -0.01
N GLN A 282 16.33 -3.15 -1.21
CA GLN A 282 15.62 -2.65 -2.36
C GLN A 282 14.10 -2.65 -2.09
N VAL A 283 13.60 -3.52 -1.20
CA VAL A 283 12.20 -3.51 -0.75
C VAL A 283 11.95 -2.49 0.35
N VAL A 284 12.79 -2.46 1.39
CA VAL A 284 12.51 -1.63 2.59
C VAL A 284 12.73 -0.14 2.34
N LEU A 285 13.80 0.26 1.63
CA LEU A 285 14.14 1.68 1.49
C LEU A 285 13.11 2.51 0.69
N PRO A 286 12.46 1.97 -0.36
CA PRO A 286 11.35 2.67 -1.02
C PRO A 286 10.14 2.91 -0.11
N LEU A 287 9.91 2.01 0.86
CA LEU A 287 8.86 2.14 1.88
C LEU A 287 9.26 3.07 3.04
N LEU A 288 10.54 3.41 3.21
CA LEU A 288 10.97 4.31 4.28
C LEU A 288 10.47 5.74 3.99
N HIS A 289 9.63 6.26 4.89
CA HIS A 289 9.13 7.64 4.82
C HIS A 289 10.13 8.62 5.45
N SER A 290 10.79 8.21 6.54
CA SER A 290 11.80 9.02 7.22
C SER A 290 13.09 9.24 6.41
N ASP A 291 13.86 10.25 6.80
CA ASP A 291 15.19 10.53 6.27
C ASP A 291 16.21 9.47 6.74
N LEU A 292 16.77 8.70 5.80
CA LEU A 292 17.76 7.66 6.08
C LEU A 292 19.06 8.22 6.68
N PHE A 293 19.52 9.38 6.20
CA PHE A 293 20.76 9.98 6.70
C PHE A 293 20.62 10.36 8.17
N GLU A 294 19.48 10.93 8.55
CA GLU A 294 19.21 11.31 9.94
C GLU A 294 19.12 10.10 10.88
N ILE A 295 18.55 9.00 10.40
CA ILE A 295 18.52 7.73 11.15
C ILE A 295 19.93 7.18 11.35
N MET A 296 20.73 7.13 10.28
CA MET A 296 22.11 6.63 10.35
C MET A 296 22.97 7.50 11.29
N ARG A 297 22.84 8.83 11.19
CA ARG A 297 23.49 9.77 12.08
C ARG A 297 23.07 9.55 13.54
N ALA A 298 21.77 9.38 13.80
CA ALA A 298 21.26 9.10 15.13
C ALA A 298 21.82 7.78 15.71
N CYS A 299 22.06 6.78 14.86
CA CYS A 299 22.65 5.51 15.30
C CYS A 299 24.12 5.67 15.71
N VAL A 300 24.92 6.39 14.91
CA VAL A 300 26.34 6.61 15.23
C VAL A 300 26.50 7.56 16.42
N GLU A 301 25.56 8.48 16.63
CA GLU A 301 25.52 9.41 17.77
C GLU A 301 24.81 8.83 19.01
N HIS A 302 24.44 7.54 19.01
CA HIS A 302 23.80 6.85 20.15
C HIS A 302 22.50 7.52 20.66
N ARG A 303 21.71 8.07 19.74
CA ARG A 303 20.48 8.82 20.03
C ARG A 303 19.28 8.34 19.20
N LEU A 304 19.27 7.09 18.78
CA LEU A 304 18.16 6.54 18.00
C LEU A 304 16.88 6.58 18.85
N GLU A 305 15.77 7.00 18.23
CA GLU A 305 14.45 6.99 18.84
C GLU A 305 13.44 6.36 17.88
N ARG A 306 12.41 5.71 18.42
CA ARG A 306 11.39 5.06 17.60
C ARG A 306 10.65 6.05 16.70
N SER A 307 10.43 7.27 17.17
CA SER A 307 9.77 8.37 16.44
C SER A 307 10.55 8.82 15.20
N LEU A 308 11.86 8.58 15.13
CA LEU A 308 12.68 8.93 13.97
C LEU A 308 12.41 8.04 12.75
N VAL A 309 11.83 6.86 12.94
CA VAL A 309 11.64 5.87 11.88
C VAL A 309 10.15 5.69 11.60
N SER A 310 9.73 6.11 10.41
CA SER A 310 8.37 5.98 9.90
C SER A 310 8.39 5.35 8.51
N TRP A 311 7.35 4.57 8.22
CA TRP A 311 7.21 3.81 6.97
C TRP A 311 5.93 4.24 6.27
N LYS A 312 5.96 4.25 4.93
CA LYS A 312 4.78 4.42 4.10
C LYS A 312 3.86 3.20 4.25
N GLY A 313 2.56 3.41 4.11
CA GLY A 313 1.61 2.31 3.93
C GLY A 313 1.78 1.64 2.55
N GLY A 314 1.23 0.43 2.39
CA GLY A 314 1.31 -0.35 1.16
C GLY A 314 2.36 -1.45 1.21
N ALA A 315 2.85 -1.85 0.03
CA ALA A 315 3.83 -2.92 -0.14
C ALA A 315 4.84 -2.56 -1.24
N ALA A 316 6.01 -3.21 -1.19
CA ALA A 316 7.03 -3.14 -2.21
C ALA A 316 7.44 -4.55 -2.63
N ALA A 317 7.82 -4.69 -3.90
CA ALA A 317 8.32 -5.94 -4.45
C ALA A 317 9.48 -5.67 -5.40
N THR A 318 10.52 -6.49 -5.29
CA THR A 318 11.74 -6.42 -6.10
C THR A 318 11.90 -7.71 -6.89
N ILE A 319 12.06 -7.59 -8.21
CA ILE A 319 12.40 -8.69 -9.12
C ILE A 319 13.85 -8.53 -9.57
N VAL A 320 14.67 -9.55 -9.34
CA VAL A 320 16.07 -9.54 -9.79
C VAL A 320 16.16 -10.13 -11.20
N MET A 321 16.78 -9.38 -12.10
CA MET A 321 17.19 -9.85 -13.42
C MET A 321 18.65 -10.30 -13.36
N ALA A 322 18.91 -11.56 -13.68
CA ALA A 322 20.23 -12.19 -13.67
C ALA A 322 20.68 -12.60 -15.08
N SER A 323 22.00 -12.77 -15.25
CA SER A 323 22.62 -13.30 -16.46
C SER A 323 22.44 -14.81 -16.54
N GLN A 324 22.14 -15.36 -17.72
CA GLN A 324 22.02 -16.79 -17.96
C GLN A 324 23.23 -17.56 -17.41
N GLY A 325 22.96 -18.63 -16.67
CA GLY A 325 23.99 -19.47 -16.05
C GLY A 325 24.34 -19.08 -14.61
N TYR A 326 23.91 -17.92 -14.10
CA TYR A 326 23.94 -17.62 -12.66
C TYR A 326 23.10 -18.65 -11.89
N PRO A 327 23.56 -19.18 -10.72
CA PRO A 327 24.69 -18.77 -9.89
C PRO A 327 26.07 -19.37 -10.24
N SER A 328 26.17 -20.11 -11.34
CA SER A 328 27.41 -20.72 -11.83
C SER A 328 28.17 -19.76 -12.75
N SER A 329 28.75 -20.26 -13.86
CA SER A 329 29.40 -19.41 -14.86
C SER A 329 28.35 -18.70 -15.73
N TYR A 330 28.55 -17.41 -15.97
CA TYR A 330 27.66 -16.56 -16.77
C TYR A 330 28.47 -15.63 -17.69
N PRO A 331 27.93 -15.27 -18.89
CA PRO A 331 28.58 -14.32 -19.78
C PRO A 331 28.45 -12.89 -19.26
N LYS A 332 29.44 -12.05 -19.58
CA LYS A 332 29.45 -10.60 -19.32
C LYS A 332 29.47 -9.83 -20.64
N GLY A 333 29.23 -8.53 -20.59
CA GLY A 333 29.31 -7.61 -21.73
C GLY A 333 28.08 -7.62 -22.63
N LYS A 334 26.93 -8.13 -22.15
CA LYS A 334 25.68 -8.10 -22.92
C LYS A 334 25.00 -6.76 -22.76
N VAL A 335 24.70 -6.08 -23.87
CA VAL A 335 24.08 -4.75 -23.87
C VAL A 335 22.67 -4.82 -23.26
N ILE A 336 22.36 -3.86 -22.40
CA ILE A 336 21.09 -3.70 -21.72
C ILE A 336 20.33 -2.54 -22.37
N THR A 337 19.09 -2.80 -22.81
CA THR A 337 18.20 -1.79 -23.40
C THR A 337 16.93 -1.63 -22.57
N GLY A 338 16.20 -0.52 -22.77
CA GLY A 338 14.91 -0.27 -22.13
C GLY A 338 14.95 0.25 -20.69
N LEU A 339 16.15 0.52 -20.15
CA LEU A 339 16.31 1.14 -18.81
C LEU A 339 15.60 2.49 -18.70
N GLY A 340 15.66 3.32 -19.75
CA GLY A 340 14.97 4.61 -19.80
C GLY A 340 13.44 4.45 -19.73
N ASP A 341 12.89 3.50 -20.49
CA ASP A 341 11.44 3.23 -20.49
C ASP A 341 10.94 2.70 -19.15
N ALA A 342 11.74 1.88 -18.47
CA ALA A 342 11.44 1.40 -17.13
C ALA A 342 11.45 2.54 -16.09
N ARG A 343 12.42 3.46 -16.17
CA ARG A 343 12.53 4.62 -15.27
C ARG A 343 11.41 5.66 -15.46
N LEU A 344 10.72 5.66 -16.60
CA LEU A 344 9.55 6.51 -16.84
C LEU A 344 8.27 6.00 -16.17
N LEU A 345 8.25 4.73 -15.71
CA LEU A 345 7.12 4.19 -14.98
C LEU A 345 7.07 4.79 -13.57
N LYS A 346 5.93 5.37 -13.23
CA LYS A 346 5.69 5.90 -11.87
C LYS A 346 5.79 4.75 -10.86
N ASP A 347 6.39 5.04 -9.71
CA ASP A 347 6.52 4.11 -8.57
C ASP A 347 7.35 2.85 -8.88
N VAL A 348 8.20 2.90 -9.92
CA VAL A 348 9.16 1.85 -10.31
C VAL A 348 10.59 2.41 -10.25
N ASP A 349 11.45 1.75 -9.50
CA ASP A 349 12.88 2.03 -9.40
C ASP A 349 13.70 0.87 -9.99
N VAL A 350 14.78 1.18 -10.71
CA VAL A 350 15.68 0.18 -11.29
C VAL A 350 17.05 0.33 -10.64
N PHE A 351 17.35 -0.55 -9.68
CA PHE A 351 18.64 -0.58 -9.01
C PHE A 351 19.63 -1.43 -9.79
N HIS A 352 20.82 -0.90 -9.99
CA HIS A 352 21.88 -1.57 -10.73
C HIS A 352 22.70 -2.46 -9.79
N ALA A 353 22.94 -3.71 -10.18
CA ALA A 353 23.86 -4.63 -9.53
C ALA A 353 25.13 -4.76 -10.39
N GLY A 354 25.34 -5.92 -11.01
CA GLY A 354 26.42 -6.16 -11.97
C GLY A 354 26.15 -5.53 -13.33
N THR A 355 26.26 -4.19 -13.41
CA THR A 355 26.29 -3.44 -14.67
C THR A 355 27.60 -2.67 -14.81
N ALA A 356 28.02 -2.40 -16.05
CA ALA A 356 29.18 -1.58 -16.37
C ALA A 356 28.90 -0.69 -17.58
N ASN A 357 29.53 0.48 -17.62
CA ASN A 357 29.49 1.36 -18.77
C ASN A 357 30.35 0.82 -19.92
N GLY A 358 29.76 0.76 -21.10
CA GLY A 358 30.44 0.49 -22.37
C GLY A 358 31.16 1.73 -22.89
N VAL A 359 32.11 1.51 -23.80
CA VAL A 359 32.95 2.58 -24.39
C VAL A 359 32.12 3.57 -25.22
N ASP A 360 30.96 3.14 -25.71
CA ASP A 360 30.01 3.90 -26.52
C ASP A 360 28.88 4.56 -25.70
N GLY A 361 28.96 4.50 -24.37
CA GLY A 361 27.90 4.99 -23.45
C GLY A 361 26.73 4.02 -23.28
N SER A 362 26.80 2.81 -23.86
CA SER A 362 25.83 1.75 -23.55
C SER A 362 26.05 1.19 -22.14
N ILE A 363 25.04 0.56 -21.56
CA ILE A 363 25.17 -0.16 -20.28
C ILE A 363 25.15 -1.65 -20.58
N ALA A 364 26.08 -2.41 -20.01
CA ALA A 364 26.23 -3.85 -20.25
C ALA A 364 26.28 -4.66 -18.95
N THR A 365 25.98 -5.96 -19.05
CA THR A 365 26.08 -6.91 -17.92
C THR A 365 27.53 -7.08 -17.45
N SER A 366 27.78 -7.09 -16.15
CA SER A 366 29.11 -7.27 -15.55
C SER A 366 29.12 -8.24 -14.36
N GLY A 367 27.94 -8.69 -13.90
CA GLY A 367 27.77 -9.62 -12.78
C GLY A 367 26.66 -10.65 -12.99
N GLY A 368 26.53 -11.55 -12.01
CA GLY A 368 25.55 -12.64 -12.04
C GLY A 368 24.13 -12.12 -11.89
N ARG A 369 23.86 -11.38 -10.80
CA ARG A 369 22.69 -10.49 -10.70
C ARG A 369 23.03 -9.17 -11.38
N VAL A 370 22.14 -8.68 -12.23
CA VAL A 370 22.39 -7.53 -13.11
C VAL A 370 21.60 -6.32 -12.65
N LEU A 371 20.29 -6.49 -12.44
CA LEU A 371 19.37 -5.41 -12.04
C LEU A 371 18.39 -5.92 -10.99
N ALA A 372 17.91 -5.01 -10.15
CA ALA A 372 16.80 -5.21 -9.24
C ALA A 372 15.70 -4.19 -9.57
N VAL A 373 14.64 -4.65 -10.22
CA VAL A 373 13.49 -3.81 -10.59
C VAL A 373 12.50 -3.85 -9.43
N THR A 374 12.32 -2.71 -8.78
CA THR A 374 11.47 -2.59 -7.60
C THR A 374 10.27 -1.71 -7.92
N ALA A 375 9.09 -2.08 -7.42
CA ALA A 375 7.95 -1.18 -7.43
C ALA A 375 7.26 -1.12 -6.07
N VAL A 376 6.61 0.01 -5.81
CA VAL A 376 5.79 0.25 -4.63
C VAL A 376 4.33 0.39 -5.06
N GLY A 377 3.41 -0.21 -4.29
CA GLY A 377 1.98 -0.15 -4.56
C GLY A 377 1.14 -0.22 -3.28
N PRO A 378 -0.16 0.10 -3.35
CA PRO A 378 -1.06 0.02 -2.20
C PRO A 378 -1.27 -1.42 -1.68
N SER A 379 -0.95 -2.44 -2.48
CA SER A 379 -1.01 -3.85 -2.09
C SER A 379 0.19 -4.62 -2.66
N LEU A 380 0.49 -5.79 -2.10
CA LEU A 380 1.53 -6.67 -2.64
C LEU A 380 1.27 -7.00 -4.12
N GLN A 381 -0.01 -7.21 -4.47
CA GLN A 381 -0.38 -7.53 -5.83
C GLN A 381 -0.05 -6.40 -6.81
N SER A 382 -0.39 -5.16 -6.48
CA SER A 382 -0.10 -4.02 -7.37
C SER A 382 1.39 -3.72 -7.46
N ALA A 383 2.14 -3.87 -6.36
CA ALA A 383 3.59 -3.75 -6.37
C ALA A 383 4.25 -4.78 -7.30
N LEU A 384 3.81 -6.05 -7.24
CA LEU A 384 4.30 -7.08 -8.16
C LEU A 384 3.98 -6.77 -9.62
N ASP A 385 2.75 -6.35 -9.90
CA ASP A 385 2.29 -6.07 -11.28
C ASP A 385 3.11 -4.94 -11.91
N LEU A 386 3.39 -3.88 -11.15
CA LEU A 386 4.23 -2.78 -11.58
C LEU A 386 5.69 -3.21 -11.74
N ALA A 387 6.24 -4.00 -10.81
CA ALA A 387 7.62 -4.47 -10.90
C ALA A 387 7.83 -5.35 -12.15
N TYR A 388 6.92 -6.28 -12.44
CA TYR A 388 6.96 -7.09 -13.67
C TYR A 388 6.73 -6.24 -14.93
N THR A 389 5.92 -5.18 -14.85
CA THR A 389 5.78 -4.22 -15.96
C THR A 389 7.11 -3.53 -16.24
N GLY A 390 7.86 -3.16 -15.20
CA GLY A 390 9.22 -2.61 -15.32
C GLY A 390 10.20 -3.61 -15.92
N VAL A 391 10.20 -4.86 -15.45
CA VAL A 391 11.03 -5.94 -16.00
C VAL A 391 10.76 -6.13 -17.49
N ALA A 392 9.49 -6.09 -17.92
CA ALA A 392 9.11 -6.27 -19.33
C ALA A 392 9.62 -5.15 -20.26
N LYS A 393 10.01 -3.99 -19.73
CA LYS A 393 10.64 -2.92 -20.51
C LYS A 393 12.11 -3.18 -20.78
N ILE A 394 12.78 -3.97 -19.94
CA ILE A 394 14.23 -4.13 -19.95
C ILE A 394 14.60 -5.40 -20.70
N GLN A 395 15.61 -5.33 -21.57
CA GLN A 395 16.08 -6.49 -22.32
C GLN A 395 17.61 -6.57 -22.33
N PHE A 396 18.12 -7.79 -22.19
CA PHE A 396 19.49 -8.16 -22.52
C PHE A 396 19.55 -9.65 -22.87
N GLU A 397 20.53 -10.03 -23.68
CA GLU A 397 20.73 -11.41 -24.12
C GLU A 397 20.96 -12.33 -22.92
N GLY A 398 20.15 -13.40 -22.82
CA GLY A 398 20.25 -14.36 -21.71
C GLY A 398 19.71 -13.82 -20.38
N SER A 399 18.84 -12.81 -20.38
CA SER A 399 18.16 -12.39 -19.15
C SER A 399 17.29 -13.52 -18.56
N GLN A 400 17.41 -13.71 -17.25
CA GLN A 400 16.61 -14.65 -16.46
C GLN A 400 16.10 -13.97 -15.19
N TYR A 401 14.83 -14.20 -14.86
CA TYR A 401 14.17 -13.73 -13.64
C TYR A 401 13.05 -14.70 -13.28
N ARG A 402 12.66 -14.72 -12.01
CA ARG A 402 11.53 -15.53 -11.54
C ARG A 402 10.21 -14.83 -11.83
N SER A 403 9.18 -15.60 -12.17
CA SER A 403 7.82 -15.11 -12.44
C SER A 403 6.86 -15.28 -11.25
N ASP A 404 7.32 -15.92 -10.18
CA ASP A 404 6.53 -16.24 -8.99
C ASP A 404 6.99 -15.52 -7.71
N ILE A 405 7.81 -14.47 -7.83
CA ILE A 405 8.17 -13.63 -6.67
C ILE A 405 6.90 -13.11 -6.00
N GLY A 406 6.83 -13.25 -4.68
CA GLY A 406 5.69 -12.79 -3.88
C GLY A 406 4.47 -13.72 -3.88
N LEU A 407 4.51 -14.84 -4.62
CA LEU A 407 3.43 -15.83 -4.65
C LEU A 407 3.05 -16.30 -3.23
N LYS A 408 4.04 -16.61 -2.39
CA LYS A 408 3.80 -17.01 -0.98
C LYS A 408 2.99 -15.94 -0.24
N GLY A 409 3.35 -14.67 -0.38
CA GLY A 409 2.65 -13.56 0.26
C GLY A 409 1.20 -13.40 -0.22
N LEU A 410 0.94 -13.60 -1.51
CA LEU A 410 -0.41 -13.56 -2.06
C LEU A 410 -1.29 -14.71 -1.56
N LEU A 411 -0.70 -15.88 -1.29
CA LEU A 411 -1.44 -17.05 -0.79
C LEU A 411 -1.96 -16.88 0.64
N HIS A 412 -1.27 -16.12 1.51
CA HIS A 412 -1.70 -15.87 2.90
C HIS A 412 -3.09 -15.22 3.00
N GLY A 413 -3.53 -14.48 1.98
CA GLY A 413 -4.85 -13.85 1.90
C GLY A 413 -5.81 -14.49 0.89
N ALA A 414 -5.40 -15.58 0.23
CA ALA A 414 -6.15 -16.12 -0.90
C ALA A 414 -7.35 -16.97 -0.47
N LYS A 415 -8.44 -16.90 -1.25
CA LYS A 415 -9.64 -17.72 -1.05
C LYS A 415 -9.29 -19.20 -1.09
N LYS A 416 -9.93 -20.01 -0.23
CA LYS A 416 -9.84 -21.46 -0.30
C LYS A 416 -10.39 -21.99 -1.64
N LEU A 417 -9.55 -22.69 -2.41
CA LEU A 417 -9.96 -23.32 -3.67
C LEU A 417 -10.61 -24.69 -3.46
N LYS A 418 -11.69 -24.98 -4.18
CA LYS A 418 -12.32 -26.30 -4.27
C LYS A 418 -11.87 -27.00 -5.54
N LEU A 419 -11.08 -28.07 -5.39
CA LEU A 419 -10.48 -28.81 -6.48
C LEU A 419 -11.24 -30.13 -6.70
N ALA A 420 -11.31 -30.55 -7.96
CA ALA A 420 -11.71 -31.90 -8.33
C ALA A 420 -10.64 -32.57 -9.18
N VAL A 421 -10.59 -33.90 -9.13
CA VAL A 421 -9.67 -34.69 -9.95
C VAL A 421 -10.47 -35.64 -10.83
N LEU A 422 -10.18 -35.65 -12.12
CA LEU A 422 -10.59 -36.72 -13.03
C LEU A 422 -9.36 -37.60 -13.30
N GLY A 423 -9.47 -38.91 -13.09
CA GLY A 423 -8.33 -39.81 -13.28
C GLY A 423 -8.71 -41.25 -13.56
N SER A 424 -7.88 -41.95 -14.35
CA SER A 424 -8.11 -43.35 -14.76
C SER A 424 -6.95 -44.29 -14.39
N THR A 425 -5.93 -43.78 -13.68
CA THR A 425 -4.67 -44.48 -13.38
C THR A 425 -4.34 -44.43 -11.86
N ARG A 426 -3.05 -44.46 -11.49
CA ARG A 426 -2.56 -44.46 -10.10
C ARG A 426 -2.73 -43.12 -9.38
N GLY A 427 -2.78 -42.03 -10.13
CA GLY A 427 -2.89 -40.68 -9.55
C GLY A 427 -1.67 -40.26 -8.72
N SER A 428 -0.45 -40.65 -9.11
CA SER A 428 0.78 -40.27 -8.37
C SER A 428 0.92 -38.76 -8.22
N SER A 429 0.55 -37.99 -9.25
CA SER A 429 0.63 -36.52 -9.26
C SER A 429 -0.42 -35.85 -8.35
N MET A 430 -1.35 -36.61 -7.76
CA MET A 430 -2.30 -36.13 -6.75
C MET A 430 -1.67 -36.03 -5.36
N GLN A 431 -0.66 -36.85 -5.05
CA GLN A 431 -0.07 -36.91 -3.71
C GLN A 431 0.56 -35.57 -3.27
N PRO A 432 1.37 -34.89 -4.09
CA PRO A 432 1.96 -33.60 -3.69
C PRO A 432 0.92 -32.53 -3.37
N ILE A 433 -0.26 -32.59 -4.00
CA ILE A 433 -1.36 -31.66 -3.75
C ILE A 433 -1.99 -31.96 -2.37
N ILE A 434 -2.22 -33.24 -2.07
CA ILE A 434 -2.75 -33.68 -0.76
C ILE A 434 -1.80 -33.27 0.36
N ASP A 435 -0.50 -33.53 0.17
CA ASP A 435 0.53 -33.23 1.16
C ASP A 435 0.62 -31.71 1.41
N ALA A 436 0.58 -30.89 0.36
CA ALA A 436 0.58 -29.43 0.48
C ALA A 436 -0.66 -28.87 1.19
N ILE A 437 -1.85 -29.46 0.95
CA ILE A 437 -3.07 -29.08 1.68
C ILE A 437 -2.95 -29.44 3.16
N ALA A 438 -2.45 -30.65 3.47
CA ALA A 438 -2.28 -31.12 4.84
C ALA A 438 -1.23 -30.30 5.62
N ALA A 439 -0.17 -29.87 4.93
CA ALA A 439 0.87 -29.01 5.50
C ALA A 439 0.44 -27.54 5.65
N GLY A 440 -0.71 -27.13 5.10
CA GLY A 440 -1.17 -25.74 5.09
C GLY A 440 -0.48 -24.85 4.06
N GLU A 441 0.38 -25.41 3.20
CA GLU A 441 1.08 -24.70 2.12
C GLU A 441 0.17 -24.34 0.93
N LEU A 442 -0.98 -25.00 0.83
CA LEU A 442 -1.99 -24.76 -0.16
C LEU A 442 -3.35 -24.64 0.52
N ASN A 443 -3.95 -23.45 0.49
CA ASN A 443 -5.28 -23.23 1.05
C ASN A 443 -6.35 -23.78 0.07
N ALA A 444 -6.47 -25.09 -0.05
CA ALA A 444 -7.43 -25.73 -0.94
C ALA A 444 -8.13 -26.91 -0.27
N SER A 445 -9.17 -27.44 -0.90
CA SER A 445 -9.72 -28.76 -0.61
C SER A 445 -9.85 -29.56 -1.89
N LEU A 446 -9.57 -30.86 -1.80
CA LEU A 446 -9.95 -31.83 -2.82
C LEU A 446 -11.33 -32.37 -2.45
N ASP A 447 -12.35 -31.90 -3.17
CA ASP A 447 -13.75 -32.16 -2.81
C ASP A 447 -14.27 -33.45 -3.46
N ILE A 448 -13.77 -33.81 -4.65
CA ILE A 448 -14.20 -35.03 -5.35
C ILE A 448 -13.12 -35.56 -6.29
N VAL A 449 -12.97 -36.89 -6.32
CA VAL A 449 -12.23 -37.64 -7.35
C VAL A 449 -13.22 -38.46 -8.15
N VAL A 450 -13.26 -38.24 -9.47
CA VAL A 450 -14.13 -38.99 -10.39
C VAL A 450 -13.27 -39.86 -11.30
N SER A 451 -13.66 -41.13 -11.44
CA SER A 451 -13.00 -42.06 -12.37
C SER A 451 -14.02 -42.77 -13.24
N ASP A 452 -13.66 -42.99 -14.50
CA ASP A 452 -14.39 -43.84 -15.45
C ASP A 452 -14.16 -45.34 -15.19
N ARG A 453 -13.20 -45.69 -14.31
CA ARG A 453 -12.81 -47.08 -14.01
C ARG A 453 -13.00 -47.40 -12.54
N ALA A 454 -13.83 -48.40 -12.25
CA ALA A 454 -14.13 -48.81 -10.87
C ALA A 454 -12.90 -49.32 -10.10
N ALA A 455 -11.94 -49.93 -10.82
CA ALA A 455 -10.71 -50.48 -10.25
C ALA A 455 -9.50 -49.52 -10.34
N ALA A 456 -9.71 -48.22 -10.57
CA ALA A 456 -8.61 -47.26 -10.63
C ALA A 456 -8.00 -47.02 -9.23
N GLU A 457 -6.68 -47.23 -9.11
CA GLU A 457 -5.91 -47.00 -7.88
C GLU A 457 -6.06 -45.56 -7.32
N ILE A 458 -6.34 -44.56 -8.17
CA ILE A 458 -6.60 -43.19 -7.72
C ILE A 458 -7.83 -43.06 -6.80
N LEU A 459 -8.86 -43.91 -6.99
CA LEU A 459 -10.04 -43.94 -6.11
C LEU A 459 -9.67 -44.49 -4.72
N GLU A 460 -8.81 -45.50 -4.66
CA GLU A 460 -8.32 -46.05 -3.39
C GLU A 460 -7.44 -45.04 -2.66
N ARG A 461 -6.60 -44.29 -3.39
CA ARG A 461 -5.83 -43.16 -2.84
C ARG A 461 -6.76 -42.08 -2.27
N ALA A 462 -7.81 -41.71 -3.00
CA ALA A 462 -8.80 -40.73 -2.51
C ALA A 462 -9.45 -41.19 -1.19
N LYS A 463 -9.88 -42.45 -1.11
CA LYS A 463 -10.47 -43.03 0.11
C LYS A 463 -9.50 -43.02 1.28
N ALA A 464 -8.22 -43.36 1.06
CA ALA A 464 -7.19 -43.36 2.11
C ALA A 464 -7.00 -41.97 2.74
N HIS A 465 -7.22 -40.91 1.98
CA HIS A 465 -7.15 -39.51 2.43
C HIS A 465 -8.51 -38.89 2.76
N LYS A 466 -9.58 -39.70 2.86
CA LYS A 466 -10.96 -39.26 3.18
C LYS A 466 -11.53 -38.24 2.17
N ILE A 467 -11.15 -38.36 0.90
CA ILE A 467 -11.68 -37.55 -0.19
C ILE A 467 -12.87 -38.30 -0.83
N GLU A 468 -13.93 -37.58 -1.18
CA GLU A 468 -15.09 -38.18 -1.86
C GLU A 468 -14.67 -38.82 -3.19
N SER A 469 -15.00 -40.09 -3.40
CA SER A 469 -14.65 -40.83 -4.61
C SER A 469 -15.90 -41.29 -5.35
N LEU A 470 -16.01 -40.96 -6.64
CA LEU A 470 -17.15 -41.31 -7.50
C LEU A 470 -16.67 -42.12 -8.70
N ASN A 471 -17.24 -43.31 -8.89
CA ASN A 471 -17.09 -44.04 -10.14
C ASN A 471 -18.31 -43.80 -11.04
N LEU A 472 -18.09 -43.32 -12.26
CA LEU A 472 -19.12 -43.19 -13.29
C LEU A 472 -18.82 -44.17 -14.43
N SER A 473 -19.81 -44.98 -14.80
CA SER A 473 -19.66 -45.92 -15.92
C SER A 473 -20.00 -45.24 -17.24
N ALA A 474 -19.09 -45.30 -18.21
CA ALA A 474 -19.36 -44.82 -19.57
C ALA A 474 -20.17 -45.82 -20.42
N LYS A 475 -20.57 -46.97 -19.87
CA LYS A 475 -21.23 -48.04 -20.62
C LYS A 475 -22.62 -47.59 -21.08
N GLY A 476 -22.83 -47.53 -22.39
CA GLY A 476 -24.12 -47.18 -23.00
C GLY A 476 -24.41 -45.68 -23.09
N LEU A 477 -23.42 -44.82 -22.79
CA LEU A 477 -23.55 -43.37 -22.90
C LEU A 477 -22.68 -42.85 -24.05
N SER A 478 -23.16 -41.85 -24.77
CA SER A 478 -22.32 -41.04 -25.64
C SER A 478 -21.29 -40.24 -24.82
N ARG A 479 -20.26 -39.71 -25.49
CA ARG A 479 -19.25 -38.86 -24.85
C ARG A 479 -19.87 -37.65 -24.14
N ALA A 480 -20.80 -36.96 -24.80
CA ALA A 480 -21.47 -35.79 -24.24
C ALA A 480 -22.37 -36.13 -23.05
N GLU A 481 -23.12 -37.24 -23.10
CA GLU A 481 -23.96 -37.69 -21.98
C GLU A 481 -23.14 -38.08 -20.75
N PHE A 482 -22.00 -38.76 -20.96
CA PHE A 482 -21.07 -39.09 -19.87
C PHE A 482 -20.47 -37.82 -19.25
N ASP A 483 -19.95 -36.91 -20.08
CA ASP A 483 -19.31 -35.69 -19.60
C ASP A 483 -20.33 -34.76 -18.89
N ALA A 484 -21.60 -34.77 -19.30
CA ALA A 484 -22.68 -34.06 -18.61
C ALA A 484 -22.90 -34.58 -17.18
N GLN A 485 -22.84 -35.89 -16.96
CA GLN A 485 -22.90 -36.47 -15.60
C GLN A 485 -21.69 -36.09 -14.76
N VAL A 486 -20.50 -36.03 -15.37
CA VAL A 486 -19.29 -35.53 -14.70
C VAL A 486 -19.48 -34.05 -14.32
N SER A 487 -19.91 -33.19 -15.24
CA SER A 487 -20.21 -31.77 -14.97
C SER A 487 -21.21 -31.58 -13.84
N GLU A 488 -22.28 -32.37 -13.79
CA GLU A 488 -23.28 -32.31 -12.72
C GLU A 488 -22.65 -32.63 -11.34
N ALA A 489 -21.85 -33.70 -11.28
CA ALA A 489 -21.17 -34.10 -10.05
C ALA A 489 -20.23 -33.01 -9.53
N LEU A 490 -19.48 -32.36 -10.44
CA LEU A 490 -18.57 -31.26 -10.15
C LEU A 490 -19.31 -29.99 -9.69
N LYS A 491 -20.38 -29.59 -10.39
CA LYS A 491 -21.21 -28.42 -10.04
C LYS A 491 -21.82 -28.53 -8.65
N LYS A 492 -22.30 -29.72 -8.28
CA LYS A 492 -22.88 -29.96 -6.95
C LYS A 492 -21.92 -29.68 -5.79
N ARG A 493 -20.60 -29.70 -6.04
CA ARG A 493 -19.56 -29.37 -5.04
C ARG A 493 -19.06 -27.93 -5.12
N ASN A 494 -19.53 -27.14 -6.09
CA ASN A 494 -19.02 -25.80 -6.42
C ASN A 494 -17.50 -25.82 -6.69
N VAL A 495 -17.04 -26.77 -7.52
CA VAL A 495 -15.63 -26.90 -7.89
C VAL A 495 -15.14 -25.65 -8.63
N ASP A 496 -13.99 -25.11 -8.20
CA ASP A 496 -13.32 -23.99 -8.85
C ASP A 496 -12.44 -24.48 -10.02
N TYR A 497 -11.66 -25.56 -9.82
CA TYR A 497 -10.76 -26.15 -10.83
C TYR A 497 -10.83 -27.68 -10.89
N VAL A 498 -10.68 -28.22 -12.10
CA VAL A 498 -10.65 -29.65 -12.40
C VAL A 498 -9.25 -30.05 -12.88
N LEU A 499 -8.67 -31.08 -12.27
CA LEU A 499 -7.34 -31.59 -12.59
C LEU A 499 -7.46 -32.94 -13.31
N LEU A 500 -6.92 -33.03 -14.52
CA LEU A 500 -6.81 -34.30 -15.24
C LEU A 500 -5.51 -35.00 -14.84
N ILE A 501 -5.61 -36.01 -13.99
CA ILE A 501 -4.45 -36.76 -13.50
C ILE A 501 -4.52 -38.18 -14.06
N GLY A 502 -3.81 -38.39 -15.17
CA GLY A 502 -3.81 -39.66 -15.89
C GLY A 502 -5.23 -40.09 -16.30
N TYR A 503 -6.00 -39.14 -16.82
CA TYR A 503 -7.36 -39.36 -17.31
C TYR A 503 -7.31 -39.83 -18.76
N MET A 504 -7.79 -41.05 -19.02
CA MET A 504 -7.58 -41.75 -20.30
C MET A 504 -8.72 -41.53 -21.30
N ARG A 505 -9.43 -40.41 -21.21
CA ARG A 505 -10.56 -40.06 -22.07
C ARG A 505 -10.42 -38.64 -22.62
N ILE A 506 -10.84 -38.46 -23.87
CA ILE A 506 -10.96 -37.14 -24.50
C ILE A 506 -12.31 -36.55 -24.09
N LEU A 507 -12.30 -35.34 -23.53
CA LEU A 507 -13.50 -34.60 -23.14
C LEU A 507 -14.23 -34.04 -24.38
N SER A 508 -15.55 -33.93 -24.29
CA SER A 508 -16.41 -33.32 -25.33
C SER A 508 -16.20 -31.81 -25.44
N GLY A 509 -16.51 -31.25 -26.61
CA GLY A 509 -16.49 -29.79 -26.82
C GLY A 509 -17.42 -29.05 -25.86
N ASP A 510 -18.58 -29.62 -25.52
CA ASP A 510 -19.51 -29.04 -24.55
C ASP A 510 -18.89 -28.94 -23.15
N PHE A 511 -18.20 -29.99 -22.68
CA PHE A 511 -17.47 -29.96 -21.41
C PHE A 511 -16.35 -28.91 -21.42
N CYS A 512 -15.54 -28.88 -22.48
CA CYS A 512 -14.46 -27.91 -22.62
C CYS A 512 -14.97 -26.46 -22.61
N LYS A 513 -16.15 -26.21 -23.19
CA LYS A 513 -16.80 -24.90 -23.19
C LYS A 513 -17.39 -24.54 -21.82
N GLU A 514 -18.02 -25.51 -21.15
CA GLU A 514 -18.62 -25.31 -19.83
C GLU A 514 -17.57 -25.02 -18.74
N TRP A 515 -16.43 -25.70 -18.83
CA TRP A 515 -15.31 -25.59 -17.88
C TRP A 515 -14.11 -24.82 -18.47
N GLU A 516 -14.38 -23.91 -19.40
CA GLU A 516 -13.35 -23.10 -20.05
C GLU A 516 -12.46 -22.39 -19.00
N ASN A 517 -11.15 -22.47 -19.18
CA ASN A 517 -10.13 -21.94 -18.26
C ASN A 517 -10.21 -22.48 -16.81
N LYS A 518 -10.85 -23.64 -16.59
CA LYS A 518 -10.96 -24.30 -15.28
C LYS A 518 -10.46 -25.73 -15.25
N VAL A 519 -10.12 -26.32 -16.40
CA VAL A 519 -9.60 -27.69 -16.48
C VAL A 519 -8.13 -27.67 -16.82
N LEU A 520 -7.30 -28.25 -15.95
CA LEU A 520 -5.85 -28.36 -16.14
C LEU A 520 -5.47 -29.81 -16.40
N ASN A 521 -4.61 -30.02 -17.39
CA ASN A 521 -4.00 -31.30 -17.70
C ASN A 521 -2.48 -31.19 -17.65
N VAL A 522 -1.80 -32.29 -17.29
CA VAL A 522 -0.33 -32.39 -17.37
C VAL A 522 0.06 -33.31 -18.52
N HIS A 523 0.99 -32.84 -19.34
CA HIS A 523 1.61 -33.60 -20.42
C HIS A 523 3.07 -33.90 -20.06
N PRO A 524 3.57 -35.15 -20.21
CA PRO A 524 4.92 -35.58 -19.81
C PRO A 524 6.04 -35.13 -20.78
N SER A 525 5.88 -33.96 -21.40
CA SER A 525 6.88 -33.34 -22.28
C SER A 525 6.68 -31.82 -22.35
N LEU A 526 7.58 -31.12 -23.06
CA LEU A 526 7.44 -29.69 -23.35
C LEU A 526 6.56 -29.48 -24.60
N LEU A 527 5.35 -28.97 -24.41
CA LEU A 527 4.45 -28.57 -25.49
C LEU A 527 4.90 -27.23 -26.12
N PRO A 528 4.57 -26.95 -27.39
CA PRO A 528 3.79 -27.79 -28.32
C PRO A 528 4.60 -28.87 -29.05
N GLU A 529 5.92 -28.91 -28.87
CA GLU A 529 6.84 -29.68 -29.71
C GLU A 529 6.58 -31.19 -29.69
N PHE A 530 6.23 -31.75 -28.53
CA PHE A 530 5.99 -33.19 -28.36
C PHE A 530 4.55 -33.49 -27.93
N SER A 531 3.55 -32.92 -28.63
CA SER A 531 2.12 -33.15 -28.38
C SER A 531 1.63 -34.54 -28.82
N GLY A 532 0.61 -35.08 -28.16
CA GLY A 532 -0.07 -36.34 -28.53
C GLY A 532 0.71 -37.63 -28.24
N GLY A 533 1.93 -37.55 -27.71
CA GLY A 533 2.73 -38.70 -27.29
C GLY A 533 2.44 -39.09 -25.84
N MET A 534 2.18 -40.37 -25.56
CA MET A 534 1.96 -40.87 -24.20
C MET A 534 3.08 -41.79 -23.73
N ASP A 535 3.31 -41.79 -22.42
CA ASP A 535 4.19 -42.74 -21.73
C ASP A 535 5.60 -42.83 -22.35
N LEU A 536 6.21 -44.01 -22.48
CA LEU A 536 7.58 -44.17 -23.00
C LEU A 536 7.77 -43.64 -24.43
N ALA A 537 6.71 -43.55 -25.24
CA ALA A 537 6.82 -43.10 -26.63
C ALA A 537 7.23 -41.63 -26.73
N VAL A 538 6.73 -40.78 -25.83
CA VAL A 538 7.08 -39.34 -25.84
C VAL A 538 8.53 -39.11 -25.42
N HIS A 539 9.02 -39.86 -24.43
CA HIS A 539 10.41 -39.77 -23.97
C HIS A 539 11.37 -40.30 -25.03
N ARG A 540 11.00 -41.37 -25.75
CA ARG A 540 11.76 -41.84 -26.91
C ARG A 540 11.83 -40.77 -28.01
N ALA A 541 10.72 -40.11 -28.33
CA ALA A 541 10.73 -39.03 -29.32
C ALA A 541 11.65 -37.85 -28.94
N VAL A 542 11.71 -37.49 -27.66
CA VAL A 542 12.65 -36.46 -27.15
C VAL A 542 14.11 -36.88 -27.35
N LEU A 543 14.44 -38.13 -27.04
CA LEU A 543 15.79 -38.69 -27.20
C LEU A 543 16.19 -38.81 -28.67
N ASP A 544 15.28 -39.29 -29.52
CA ASP A 544 15.50 -39.42 -30.96
C ASP A 544 15.71 -38.05 -31.62
N ALA A 545 15.06 -37.01 -31.10
CA ALA A 545 15.25 -35.61 -31.51
C ALA A 545 16.52 -34.96 -30.93
N LYS A 546 17.33 -35.70 -30.14
CA LYS A 546 18.59 -35.25 -29.53
C LYS A 546 18.46 -33.92 -28.76
N LYS A 547 17.36 -33.76 -28.04
CA LYS A 547 17.15 -32.59 -27.18
C LYS A 547 18.06 -32.64 -25.97
N THR A 548 18.55 -31.47 -25.55
CA THR A 548 19.34 -31.31 -24.32
C THR A 548 18.47 -31.08 -23.09
N GLU A 549 17.17 -30.80 -23.29
CA GLU A 549 16.19 -30.56 -22.24
C GLU A 549 14.88 -31.30 -22.55
N SER A 550 14.21 -31.75 -21.48
CA SER A 550 12.84 -32.27 -21.49
C SER A 550 12.09 -31.70 -20.29
N GLY A 551 10.92 -32.24 -19.97
CA GLY A 551 10.13 -31.75 -18.84
C GLY A 551 8.68 -32.19 -18.88
N CYS A 552 7.83 -31.44 -18.19
CA CYS A 552 6.39 -31.59 -18.26
C CYS A 552 5.72 -30.23 -18.50
N THR A 553 4.50 -30.26 -19.05
CA THR A 553 3.68 -29.08 -19.31
C THR A 553 2.33 -29.22 -18.65
N VAL A 554 1.96 -28.28 -17.77
CA VAL A 554 0.57 -28.10 -17.33
C VAL A 554 -0.10 -27.10 -18.26
N HIS A 555 -1.24 -27.47 -18.83
CA HIS A 555 -1.98 -26.63 -19.76
C HIS A 555 -3.48 -26.71 -19.51
N PHE A 556 -4.20 -25.67 -19.91
CA PHE A 556 -5.66 -25.70 -19.94
C PHE A 556 -6.13 -26.68 -21.01
N VAL A 557 -7.21 -27.39 -20.73
CA VAL A 557 -7.80 -28.31 -21.71
C VAL A 557 -8.59 -27.51 -22.74
N ALA A 558 -8.39 -27.84 -24.01
CA ALA A 558 -9.17 -27.36 -25.14
C ALA A 558 -9.78 -28.56 -25.88
N GLU A 559 -10.70 -28.32 -26.81
CA GLU A 559 -11.32 -29.37 -27.60
C GLU A 559 -10.29 -30.19 -28.42
N LYS A 560 -9.26 -29.50 -28.94
CA LYS A 560 -8.12 -30.16 -29.57
C LYS A 560 -7.11 -30.60 -28.49
N VAL A 561 -6.78 -31.90 -28.50
CA VAL A 561 -5.83 -32.53 -27.58
C VAL A 561 -4.50 -31.77 -27.56
N ASP A 562 -4.01 -31.48 -26.35
CA ASP A 562 -2.75 -30.77 -26.05
C ASP A 562 -2.58 -29.39 -26.72
N ALA A 563 -3.66 -28.80 -27.23
CA ALA A 563 -3.61 -27.52 -27.94
C ALA A 563 -4.03 -26.32 -27.08
N GLY A 564 -4.43 -26.56 -25.82
CA GLY A 564 -4.88 -25.48 -24.96
C GLY A 564 -3.74 -24.62 -24.42
N PRO A 565 -4.06 -23.44 -23.85
CA PRO A 565 -3.06 -22.53 -23.32
C PRO A 565 -2.15 -23.19 -22.27
N ILE A 566 -0.84 -23.10 -22.47
CA ILE A 566 0.17 -23.54 -21.50
C ILE A 566 0.05 -22.66 -20.26
N ALA A 567 -0.05 -23.31 -19.10
CA ALA A 567 -0.08 -22.66 -17.80
C ALA A 567 1.34 -22.64 -17.19
N ILE A 568 2.01 -23.79 -17.11
CA ILE A 568 3.37 -23.94 -16.57
C ILE A 568 4.15 -24.99 -17.37
N GLN A 569 5.46 -24.79 -17.47
CA GLN A 569 6.41 -25.82 -17.87
C GLN A 569 7.50 -25.97 -16.83
N MET A 570 7.79 -27.21 -16.44
CA MET A 570 8.96 -27.54 -15.62
C MET A 570 9.92 -28.37 -16.45
N LYS A 571 11.20 -28.02 -16.38
CA LYS A 571 12.25 -28.61 -17.22
C LYS A 571 13.20 -29.50 -16.42
N CYS A 572 13.80 -30.47 -17.10
CA CYS A 572 14.96 -31.22 -16.62
C CYS A 572 15.96 -31.45 -17.76
N PRO A 573 17.25 -31.63 -17.44
CA PRO A 573 18.25 -31.97 -18.45
C PRO A 573 17.99 -33.35 -19.05
N VAL A 574 18.40 -33.53 -20.31
CA VAL A 574 18.55 -34.82 -20.98
C VAL A 574 20.04 -35.17 -20.99
N LEU A 575 20.40 -36.31 -20.44
CA LEU A 575 21.77 -36.79 -20.35
C LEU A 575 22.08 -37.72 -21.53
N GLU A 576 23.34 -37.75 -21.96
CA GLU A 576 23.77 -38.62 -23.07
C GLU A 576 23.54 -40.12 -22.79
N THR A 577 23.48 -40.50 -21.51
CA THR A 577 23.25 -41.88 -21.07
C THR A 577 21.77 -42.23 -20.84
N ASP A 578 20.84 -41.32 -21.13
CA ASP A 578 19.43 -41.54 -20.84
C ASP A 578 18.78 -42.59 -21.75
N THR A 579 18.01 -43.49 -21.13
CA THR A 579 16.97 -44.28 -21.80
C THR A 579 15.60 -43.63 -21.59
N PRO A 580 14.55 -43.97 -22.37
CA PRO A 580 13.20 -43.45 -22.14
C PRO A 580 12.72 -43.66 -20.70
N GLU A 581 13.10 -44.76 -20.06
CA GLU A 581 12.75 -45.10 -18.68
C GLU A 581 13.46 -44.18 -17.67
N LEU A 582 14.76 -43.90 -17.87
CA LEU A 582 15.52 -42.99 -17.02
C LEU A 582 15.02 -41.55 -17.16
N LEU A 583 14.74 -41.12 -18.40
CA LEU A 583 14.16 -39.79 -18.65
C LEU A 583 12.76 -39.67 -18.05
N LYS A 584 11.91 -40.70 -18.19
CA LYS A 584 10.59 -40.77 -17.55
C LYS A 584 10.70 -40.66 -16.03
N ALA A 585 11.61 -41.41 -15.41
CA ALA A 585 11.82 -41.37 -13.96
C ALA A 585 12.26 -39.97 -13.47
N ARG A 586 12.94 -39.18 -14.32
CA ARG A 586 13.30 -37.79 -14.04
C ARG A 586 12.15 -36.81 -14.26
N VAL A 587 11.30 -37.03 -15.26
CA VAL A 587 10.15 -36.15 -15.57
C VAL A 587 8.98 -36.38 -14.62
N GLN A 588 8.71 -37.62 -14.21
CA GLN A 588 7.50 -37.98 -13.46
C GLN A 588 7.32 -37.21 -12.13
N PRO A 589 8.36 -36.96 -11.32
CA PRO A 589 8.23 -36.11 -10.13
C PRO A 589 7.86 -34.65 -10.44
N LEU A 590 8.23 -34.14 -11.62
CA LEU A 590 7.93 -32.76 -12.02
C LEU A 590 6.44 -32.55 -12.26
N GLU A 591 5.69 -33.58 -12.68
CA GLU A 591 4.26 -33.43 -13.00
C GLU A 591 3.44 -32.98 -11.79
N GLY A 592 3.66 -33.61 -10.63
CA GLY A 592 2.98 -33.24 -9.39
C GLY A 592 3.40 -31.87 -8.88
N ALA A 593 4.68 -31.54 -9.00
CA ALA A 593 5.21 -30.21 -8.66
C ALA A 593 4.62 -29.12 -9.58
N ALA A 594 4.48 -29.40 -10.87
CA ALA A 594 3.91 -28.47 -11.85
C ALA A 594 2.43 -28.22 -11.59
N PHE A 595 1.66 -29.27 -11.25
CA PHE A 595 0.26 -29.09 -10.83
C PHE A 595 0.16 -28.26 -9.56
N LEU A 596 0.94 -28.57 -8.53
CA LEU A 596 0.92 -27.81 -7.28
C LEU A 596 1.23 -26.33 -7.53
N HIS A 597 2.23 -26.04 -8.36
CA HIS A 597 2.57 -24.68 -8.74
C HIS A 597 1.44 -24.00 -9.53
N ALA A 598 0.79 -24.72 -10.47
CA ALA A 598 -0.36 -24.20 -11.22
C ALA A 598 -1.53 -23.83 -10.32
N ILE A 599 -1.81 -24.65 -9.32
CA ILE A 599 -2.89 -24.40 -8.37
C ILE A 599 -2.56 -23.19 -7.49
N LYS A 600 -1.30 -23.06 -7.03
CA LYS A 600 -0.86 -21.88 -6.27
C LYS A 600 -1.00 -20.59 -7.10
N LEU A 601 -0.59 -20.61 -8.36
CA LEU A 601 -0.79 -19.47 -9.27
C LEU A 601 -2.27 -19.18 -9.52
N ALA A 602 -3.12 -20.21 -9.69
CA ALA A 602 -4.57 -20.02 -9.84
C ALA A 602 -5.19 -19.37 -8.60
N GLN A 603 -4.79 -19.85 -7.42
CA GLN A 603 -5.26 -19.33 -6.13
C GLN A 603 -4.89 -17.86 -5.93
N ALA A 604 -3.70 -17.46 -6.38
CA ALA A 604 -3.24 -16.09 -6.36
C ALA A 604 -3.75 -15.24 -7.55
N GLY A 605 -4.58 -15.80 -8.46
CA GLY A 605 -5.08 -15.08 -9.64
C GLY A 605 -4.04 -14.83 -10.74
N LEU A 606 -2.91 -15.53 -10.71
CA LEU A 606 -1.75 -15.30 -11.59
C LEU A 606 -1.70 -16.23 -12.82
N LEU A 607 -2.44 -17.34 -12.82
CA LEU A 607 -2.27 -18.44 -13.78
C LEU A 607 -2.47 -18.05 -15.26
N LEU A 608 -3.25 -17.01 -15.55
CA LEU A 608 -3.55 -16.55 -16.91
C LEU A 608 -2.75 -15.31 -17.34
N ARG A 609 -1.79 -14.83 -16.54
CA ARG A 609 -1.07 -13.57 -16.81
C ARG A 609 -0.19 -13.58 -18.05
N ASN A 610 0.22 -14.76 -18.53
CA ASN A 610 1.24 -14.89 -19.59
C ASN A 610 0.70 -15.08 -21.01
N LYS A 611 -0.56 -14.75 -21.30
CA LYS A 611 -0.97 -14.59 -22.70
C LYS A 611 -1.69 -13.27 -22.91
N ALA A 612 -1.15 -12.51 -23.85
CA ALA A 612 -1.80 -11.42 -24.53
C ALA A 612 -3.21 -11.84 -24.97
N ASP A 613 -4.19 -11.56 -24.13
CA ASP A 613 -5.46 -11.01 -24.54
C ASP A 613 -5.86 -9.97 -23.49
N LYS A 614 -5.85 -8.72 -23.93
CA LYS A 614 -6.30 -7.57 -23.16
C LYS A 614 -7.78 -7.77 -22.81
N LYS A 615 -8.08 -8.35 -21.65
CA LYS A 615 -9.24 -7.86 -20.92
C LYS A 615 -8.82 -6.49 -20.42
N LYS A 616 -9.21 -5.44 -21.15
CA LYS A 616 -9.08 -4.06 -20.67
C LYS A 616 -9.77 -4.03 -19.32
N ILE A 617 -9.00 -3.99 -18.23
CA ILE A 617 -9.48 -3.49 -16.95
C ILE A 617 -9.77 -2.03 -17.25
N THR A 618 -11.05 -1.73 -17.37
CA THR A 618 -11.53 -0.37 -17.52
C THR A 618 -11.54 0.28 -16.15
N TYR A 619 -11.54 1.60 -16.11
CA TYR A 619 -11.72 2.33 -14.85
C TYR A 619 -13.03 1.89 -14.13
N ALA A 620 -14.04 1.46 -14.91
CA ALA A 620 -15.28 0.90 -14.39
C ALA A 620 -15.09 -0.40 -13.60
N ASP A 621 -14.09 -1.22 -13.94
CA ASP A 621 -13.76 -2.44 -13.20
C ASP A 621 -13.09 -2.14 -11.84
N ALA A 622 -12.56 -0.91 -11.65
CA ALA A 622 -12.11 -0.39 -10.36
C ALA A 622 -13.26 0.25 -9.55
N GLY A 623 -14.50 0.11 -10.02
CA GLY A 623 -15.69 0.70 -9.41
C GLY A 623 -15.89 2.17 -9.77
N VAL A 624 -15.18 2.71 -10.78
CA VAL A 624 -15.31 4.11 -11.19
C VAL A 624 -15.81 4.27 -12.63
N SER A 625 -16.99 4.86 -12.81
CA SER A 625 -17.63 4.96 -14.12
C SER A 625 -17.30 6.27 -14.85
N ILE A 626 -16.44 6.19 -15.88
CA ILE A 626 -16.15 7.34 -16.77
C ILE A 626 -17.42 7.83 -17.47
N ASP A 627 -18.31 6.91 -17.85
CA ASP A 627 -19.57 7.26 -18.53
C ASP A 627 -20.51 8.02 -17.58
N ALA A 628 -20.59 7.62 -16.31
CA ALA A 628 -21.36 8.35 -15.29
C ALA A 628 -20.77 9.74 -15.03
N GLY A 629 -19.44 9.85 -14.97
CA GLY A 629 -18.75 11.15 -14.87
C GLY A 629 -19.05 12.07 -16.06
N ASN A 630 -18.99 11.55 -17.29
CA ASN A 630 -19.33 12.31 -18.50
C ASN A 630 -20.81 12.72 -18.52
N GLU A 631 -21.71 11.85 -18.08
CA GLU A 631 -23.14 12.15 -17.96
C GLU A 631 -23.39 13.28 -16.96
N LEU A 632 -22.78 13.22 -15.79
CA LEU A 632 -22.87 14.27 -14.78
C LEU A 632 -22.39 15.61 -15.35
N VAL A 633 -21.22 15.65 -15.98
CA VAL A 633 -20.66 16.86 -16.61
C VAL A 633 -21.66 17.47 -17.60
N ASN A 634 -22.32 16.65 -18.43
CA ASN A 634 -23.31 17.13 -19.39
C ASN A 634 -24.57 17.71 -18.71
N ARG A 635 -25.01 17.13 -17.59
CA ARG A 635 -26.16 17.62 -16.80
C ARG A 635 -25.86 18.93 -16.07
N ILE A 636 -24.64 19.11 -15.58
CA ILE A 636 -24.27 20.29 -14.78
C ILE A 636 -23.79 21.48 -15.61
N LYS A 637 -23.34 21.28 -16.86
CA LYS A 637 -22.92 22.37 -17.77
C LYS A 637 -23.92 23.55 -17.83
N PRO A 638 -25.24 23.34 -18.03
CA PRO A 638 -26.21 24.44 -18.02
C PRO A 638 -26.32 25.15 -16.67
N LEU A 639 -26.12 24.40 -15.56
CA LEU A 639 -26.16 24.95 -14.21
C LEU A 639 -24.97 25.88 -13.98
N CYS A 640 -23.75 25.47 -14.34
CA CYS A 640 -22.56 26.32 -14.28
C CYS A 640 -22.71 27.54 -15.19
N LYS A 641 -23.20 27.36 -16.43
CA LYS A 641 -23.44 28.47 -17.35
C LYS A 641 -24.43 29.52 -16.84
N SER A 642 -25.35 29.14 -15.96
CA SER A 642 -26.27 30.08 -15.32
C SER A 642 -25.62 30.98 -14.26
N THR A 643 -24.35 30.74 -13.92
CA THR A 643 -23.57 31.52 -12.94
C THR A 643 -22.59 32.49 -13.60
N VAL A 644 -22.65 32.64 -14.93
CA VAL A 644 -21.82 33.59 -15.69
C VAL A 644 -21.90 34.98 -15.10
N ARG A 645 -20.73 35.61 -14.95
CA ARG A 645 -20.59 37.01 -14.54
C ARG A 645 -19.43 37.66 -15.28
N VAL A 646 -19.35 38.98 -15.19
CA VAL A 646 -18.20 39.72 -15.73
C VAL A 646 -16.91 39.19 -15.09
N GLY A 647 -15.92 38.87 -15.93
CA GLY A 647 -14.66 38.25 -15.54
C GLY A 647 -14.64 36.73 -15.68
N CYS A 648 -15.78 36.04 -15.87
CA CYS A 648 -15.78 34.59 -16.03
C CYS A 648 -16.99 34.03 -16.80
N ASP A 649 -16.70 33.19 -17.80
CA ASP A 649 -17.69 32.55 -18.68
C ASP A 649 -18.29 31.23 -18.14
N ALA A 650 -17.86 30.80 -16.94
CA ALA A 650 -18.34 29.62 -16.20
C ALA A 650 -18.45 28.36 -17.07
N ASP A 651 -17.41 28.11 -17.87
CA ASP A 651 -17.35 26.99 -18.81
C ASP A 651 -16.64 25.79 -18.16
N LEU A 652 -17.19 24.59 -18.35
CA LEU A 652 -16.66 23.35 -17.78
C LEU A 652 -15.93 22.54 -18.86
N GLY A 653 -14.71 22.07 -18.56
CA GLY A 653 -13.94 21.16 -19.41
C GLY A 653 -12.50 21.56 -19.71
N GLY A 654 -12.02 22.69 -19.17
CA GLY A 654 -10.60 23.05 -19.16
C GLY A 654 -9.84 22.48 -17.95
N TYR A 655 -8.50 22.54 -17.97
CA TYR A 655 -7.65 22.13 -16.84
C TYR A 655 -7.81 23.01 -15.58
N GLY A 656 -8.50 24.15 -15.70
CA GLY A 656 -8.80 25.05 -14.60
C GLY A 656 -9.74 26.16 -15.05
N GLY A 657 -10.45 26.76 -14.09
CA GLY A 657 -11.28 27.95 -14.33
C GLY A 657 -10.44 29.22 -14.36
N ILE A 658 -10.82 30.18 -15.21
CA ILE A 658 -10.13 31.47 -15.37
C ILE A 658 -11.07 32.59 -14.93
N PHE A 659 -10.53 33.54 -14.15
CA PHE A 659 -11.22 34.77 -13.81
C PHE A 659 -10.37 36.00 -14.21
N ASP A 660 -10.90 36.83 -15.11
CA ASP A 660 -10.29 38.08 -15.54
C ASP A 660 -10.67 39.22 -14.59
N LEU A 661 -9.73 39.57 -13.70
CA LEU A 661 -9.87 40.65 -12.74
C LEU A 661 -10.03 42.02 -13.42
N GLN A 662 -9.30 42.27 -14.50
CA GLN A 662 -9.34 43.56 -15.19
C GLN A 662 -10.70 43.74 -15.89
N ALA A 663 -11.19 42.71 -16.56
CA ALA A 663 -12.52 42.74 -17.17
C ALA A 663 -13.64 42.92 -16.13
N ALA A 664 -13.46 42.36 -14.93
CA ALA A 664 -14.39 42.52 -13.80
C ALA A 664 -14.28 43.89 -13.08
N GLY A 665 -13.39 44.78 -13.53
CA GLY A 665 -13.25 46.15 -13.01
C GLY A 665 -12.33 46.29 -11.80
N TYR A 666 -11.51 45.28 -11.50
CA TYR A 666 -10.51 45.34 -10.43
C TYR A 666 -9.17 45.89 -10.96
N ASP A 667 -8.44 46.57 -10.10
CA ASP A 667 -7.17 47.23 -10.42
C ASP A 667 -6.00 46.74 -9.53
N LYS A 668 -4.85 47.39 -9.64
CA LYS A 668 -3.61 47.06 -8.91
C LYS A 668 -3.70 47.17 -7.38
N ASP A 669 -4.71 47.87 -6.86
CA ASP A 669 -4.92 48.09 -5.43
C ASP A 669 -5.88 47.04 -4.83
N THR A 670 -6.24 46.03 -5.62
CA THR A 670 -7.03 44.87 -5.22
C THR A 670 -6.18 43.80 -4.53
N ALA A 671 -6.73 43.21 -3.47
CA ALA A 671 -6.25 41.99 -2.84
C ALA A 671 -7.27 40.86 -3.07
N LEU A 672 -6.78 39.63 -3.21
CA LEU A 672 -7.63 38.44 -3.27
C LEU A 672 -7.71 37.80 -1.90
N VAL A 673 -8.92 37.36 -1.54
CA VAL A 673 -9.20 36.61 -0.32
C VAL A 673 -9.70 35.25 -0.75
N ALA A 674 -9.09 34.17 -0.26
CA ALA A 674 -9.50 32.81 -0.54
C ALA A 674 -10.06 32.17 0.74
N CYS A 675 -11.16 31.44 0.59
CA CYS A 675 -11.82 30.72 1.67
C CYS A 675 -12.08 29.28 1.22
N THR A 676 -11.99 28.34 2.16
CA THR A 676 -12.31 26.93 1.96
C THR A 676 -13.11 26.44 3.15
N ASP A 677 -14.24 25.78 2.88
CA ASP A 677 -15.05 25.16 3.92
C ASP A 677 -15.86 23.98 3.36
N GLY A 678 -16.50 23.22 4.24
CA GLY A 678 -17.41 22.12 3.93
C GLY A 678 -18.80 22.32 4.54
N VAL A 679 -19.70 21.39 4.25
CA VAL A 679 -21.05 21.36 4.88
C VAL A 679 -21.04 20.59 6.21
N GLY A 680 -20.09 19.67 6.38
CA GLY A 680 -19.95 18.85 7.57
C GLY A 680 -21.11 17.88 7.78
N THR A 681 -21.43 17.56 9.03
CA THR A 681 -22.39 16.47 9.35
C THR A 681 -23.85 16.74 8.98
N LYS A 682 -24.20 17.93 8.46
CA LYS A 682 -25.50 18.22 7.84
C LYS A 682 -25.74 17.35 6.59
N LEU A 683 -24.66 16.95 5.89
CA LEU A 683 -24.72 15.99 4.77
C LEU A 683 -25.38 14.66 5.17
N ARG A 684 -25.17 14.21 6.41
CA ARG A 684 -25.78 12.96 6.88
C ARG A 684 -27.30 13.08 7.02
N VAL A 685 -27.80 14.27 7.36
CA VAL A 685 -29.25 14.53 7.38
C VAL A 685 -29.80 14.53 5.97
N ALA A 686 -29.09 15.15 5.01
CA ALA A 686 -29.47 15.15 3.59
C ALA A 686 -29.56 13.74 3.00
N GLN A 687 -28.57 12.90 3.28
CA GLN A 687 -28.55 11.48 2.87
C GLN A 687 -29.72 10.69 3.47
N LEU A 688 -29.96 10.83 4.78
CA LEU A 688 -31.03 10.09 5.47
C LEU A 688 -32.44 10.59 5.07
N ALA A 689 -32.58 11.88 4.75
CA ALA A 689 -33.83 12.48 4.29
C ALA A 689 -34.03 12.37 2.75
N LYS A 690 -33.01 11.90 2.02
CA LYS A 690 -32.96 11.85 0.54
C LYS A 690 -33.28 13.21 -0.11
N LYS A 691 -32.66 14.28 0.41
CA LYS A 691 -32.85 15.66 -0.05
C LYS A 691 -31.50 16.34 -0.23
N HIS A 692 -31.02 16.40 -1.46
CA HIS A 692 -29.63 16.79 -1.80
C HIS A 692 -29.53 18.18 -2.44
N ASP A 693 -30.64 18.74 -2.92
CA ASP A 693 -30.72 19.98 -3.70
C ASP A 693 -30.42 21.27 -2.91
N THR A 694 -30.35 21.17 -1.58
CA THR A 694 -30.18 22.30 -0.65
C THR A 694 -28.77 22.41 -0.07
N VAL A 695 -28.05 21.30 0.09
CA VAL A 695 -26.72 21.30 0.73
C VAL A 695 -25.63 21.95 -0.13
N GLY A 696 -25.83 22.06 -1.44
CA GLY A 696 -24.97 22.86 -2.29
C GLY A 696 -25.03 24.36 -1.98
N ILE A 697 -26.20 24.87 -1.57
CA ILE A 697 -26.35 26.27 -1.13
C ILE A 697 -25.62 26.46 0.19
N ASP A 698 -25.74 25.51 1.12
CA ASP A 698 -24.98 25.50 2.37
C ASP A 698 -23.47 25.59 2.12
N LEU A 699 -22.94 24.80 1.19
CA LEU A 699 -21.51 24.80 0.88
C LEU A 699 -21.03 26.17 0.40
N VAL A 700 -21.77 26.79 -0.52
CA VAL A 700 -21.44 28.15 -0.99
C VAL A 700 -21.56 29.15 0.16
N ALA A 701 -22.63 29.08 0.96
CA ALA A 701 -22.88 29.98 2.07
C ALA A 701 -21.73 30.01 3.09
N MET A 702 -21.19 28.83 3.44
CA MET A 702 -20.06 28.72 4.36
C MET A 702 -18.83 29.49 3.86
N CYS A 703 -18.55 29.43 2.55
CA CYS A 703 -17.39 30.12 1.98
C CYS A 703 -17.64 31.62 1.75
N VAL A 704 -18.76 31.97 1.10
CA VAL A 704 -18.99 33.36 0.66
C VAL A 704 -19.30 34.30 1.81
N ASN A 705 -19.95 33.81 2.88
CA ASN A 705 -20.19 34.63 4.07
C ASN A 705 -18.89 34.91 4.83
N ASP A 706 -17.92 34.00 4.81
CA ASP A 706 -16.60 34.22 5.41
C ASP A 706 -15.74 35.19 4.57
N LEU A 707 -15.94 35.23 3.25
CA LEU A 707 -15.31 36.23 2.39
C LEU A 707 -15.83 37.65 2.67
N ILE A 708 -17.15 37.83 2.78
CA ILE A 708 -17.71 39.16 3.03
C ILE A 708 -17.32 39.69 4.41
N VAL A 709 -17.03 38.82 5.38
CA VAL A 709 -16.49 39.20 6.69
C VAL A 709 -15.15 39.93 6.58
N GLN A 710 -14.37 39.64 5.54
CA GLN A 710 -13.11 40.32 5.20
C GLN A 710 -13.32 41.55 4.28
N GLY A 711 -14.58 41.87 3.95
CA GLY A 711 -14.94 42.93 3.01
C GLY A 711 -14.85 42.51 1.54
N ALA A 712 -14.59 41.24 1.25
CA ALA A 712 -14.35 40.76 -0.10
C ALA A 712 -15.64 40.41 -0.85
N GLU A 713 -15.78 40.92 -2.07
CA GLU A 713 -16.82 40.49 -3.01
C GLU A 713 -16.45 39.11 -3.57
N PRO A 714 -17.30 38.07 -3.44
CA PRO A 714 -17.07 36.78 -4.07
C PRO A 714 -16.93 36.91 -5.59
N LEU A 715 -15.91 36.27 -6.18
CA LEU A 715 -15.66 36.28 -7.62
C LEU A 715 -16.02 34.94 -8.24
N PHE A 716 -15.39 33.88 -7.76
CA PHE A 716 -15.57 32.54 -8.29
C PHE A 716 -15.52 31.46 -7.21
N PHE A 717 -16.11 30.32 -7.54
CA PHE A 717 -16.27 29.15 -6.70
C PHE A 717 -15.80 27.91 -7.44
N LEU A 718 -15.13 27.01 -6.71
CA LEU A 718 -14.80 25.66 -7.12
C LEU A 718 -15.35 24.68 -6.10
N ASP A 719 -15.90 23.57 -6.56
CA ASP A 719 -16.38 22.49 -5.70
C ASP A 719 -15.52 21.22 -5.80
N TYR A 720 -15.44 20.46 -4.72
CA TYR A 720 -14.89 19.13 -4.67
C TYR A 720 -15.95 18.19 -4.09
N TYR A 721 -16.47 17.30 -4.91
CA TYR A 721 -17.48 16.31 -4.54
C TYR A 721 -16.85 14.92 -4.53
N ALA A 722 -16.86 14.26 -3.38
CA ALA A 722 -16.31 12.92 -3.20
C ALA A 722 -17.42 11.94 -2.80
N CYS A 723 -17.48 10.76 -3.43
CA CYS A 723 -18.49 9.75 -3.13
C CYS A 723 -17.92 8.34 -3.19
N GLY A 724 -18.58 7.38 -2.53
CA GLY A 724 -18.20 5.96 -2.60
C GLY A 724 -18.51 5.37 -3.97
N LYS A 725 -19.72 5.66 -4.45
CA LYS A 725 -20.20 5.34 -5.79
C LYS A 725 -20.97 6.53 -6.34
N LEU A 726 -20.73 6.89 -7.60
CA LEU A 726 -21.33 8.06 -8.22
C LEU A 726 -22.78 7.79 -8.63
N GLU A 727 -23.71 8.36 -7.87
CA GLU A 727 -25.13 8.41 -8.23
C GLU A 727 -25.44 9.76 -8.90
N VAL A 728 -25.56 9.74 -10.23
CA VAL A 728 -25.56 10.94 -11.09
C VAL A 728 -26.67 11.93 -10.74
N GLU A 729 -27.86 11.46 -10.37
CA GLU A 729 -28.99 12.34 -9.99
C GLU A 729 -28.70 13.09 -8.68
N GLU A 730 -28.15 12.39 -7.68
CA GLU A 730 -27.83 12.98 -6.38
C GLU A 730 -26.73 14.03 -6.52
N ALA A 731 -25.66 13.71 -7.26
CA ALA A 731 -24.58 14.66 -7.54
C ALA A 731 -25.07 15.87 -8.34
N ALA A 732 -25.95 15.68 -9.33
CA ALA A 732 -26.53 16.78 -10.10
C ALA A 732 -27.41 17.71 -9.23
N ASP A 733 -28.19 17.15 -8.29
CA ASP A 733 -28.96 17.94 -7.32
C ASP A 733 -28.05 18.75 -6.39
N VAL A 734 -26.95 18.18 -5.93
CA VAL A 734 -25.95 18.90 -5.12
C VAL A 734 -25.38 20.08 -5.91
N VAL A 735 -24.92 19.85 -7.15
CA VAL A 735 -24.35 20.91 -8.00
C VAL A 735 -25.40 21.96 -8.38
N LYS A 736 -26.67 21.58 -8.54
CA LYS A 736 -27.78 22.53 -8.71
C LYS A 736 -27.92 23.46 -7.51
N GLY A 737 -27.76 22.93 -6.29
CA GLY A 737 -27.67 23.73 -5.07
C GLY A 737 -26.47 24.68 -5.08
N ILE A 738 -25.29 24.21 -5.49
CA ILE A 738 -24.07 25.04 -5.59
C ILE A 738 -24.29 26.18 -6.59
N ALA A 739 -24.80 25.88 -7.79
CA ALA A 739 -25.10 26.89 -8.80
C ALA A 739 -26.11 27.93 -8.30
N GLU A 740 -27.12 27.51 -7.53
CA GLU A 740 -28.05 28.43 -6.88
C GLU A 740 -27.37 29.32 -5.83
N GLY A 741 -26.52 28.75 -4.96
CA GLY A 741 -25.73 29.53 -4.01
C GLY A 741 -24.81 30.55 -4.70
N CYS A 742 -24.18 30.15 -5.81
CA CYS A 742 -23.38 31.03 -6.66
C CYS A 742 -24.20 32.18 -7.24
N ARG A 743 -25.42 31.92 -7.76
CA ARG A 743 -26.33 32.98 -8.23
C ARG A 743 -26.77 33.94 -7.12
N GLN A 744 -27.02 33.42 -5.91
CA GLN A 744 -27.37 34.23 -4.75
C GLN A 744 -26.21 35.14 -4.30
N SER A 745 -24.98 34.66 -4.43
CA SER A 745 -23.76 35.40 -4.06
C SER A 745 -23.15 36.24 -5.19
N ASN A 746 -23.72 36.21 -6.40
CA ASN A 746 -23.11 36.76 -7.62
C ASN A 746 -21.72 36.17 -7.89
N CYS A 747 -21.49 34.91 -7.54
CA CYS A 747 -20.22 34.21 -7.73
C CYS A 747 -20.29 33.30 -8.97
N GLY A 748 -19.21 33.21 -9.75
CA GLY A 748 -19.15 32.26 -10.87
C GLY A 748 -18.79 30.85 -10.39
N LEU A 749 -19.49 29.81 -10.83
CA LEU A 749 -19.08 28.42 -10.63
C LEU A 749 -18.20 28.01 -11.82
N ILE A 750 -16.89 27.97 -11.61
CA ILE A 750 -15.91 27.99 -12.71
C ILE A 750 -15.18 26.67 -12.93
N GLY A 751 -15.55 25.66 -12.14
CA GLY A 751 -14.93 24.35 -12.17
C GLY A 751 -15.18 23.62 -10.86
N GLY A 752 -14.75 22.38 -10.83
CA GLY A 752 -14.83 21.52 -9.67
C GLY A 752 -14.35 20.13 -10.04
N GLU A 753 -14.25 19.26 -9.04
CA GLU A 753 -13.81 17.88 -9.19
C GLU A 753 -14.87 16.94 -8.61
N THR A 754 -15.22 15.89 -9.36
CA THR A 754 -16.08 14.81 -8.89
C THR A 754 -15.26 13.53 -8.80
N ALA A 755 -14.99 13.06 -7.59
CA ALA A 755 -14.18 11.89 -7.31
C ALA A 755 -15.04 10.73 -6.79
N GLU A 756 -15.10 9.65 -7.57
CA GLU A 756 -15.63 8.36 -7.12
C GLU A 756 -14.47 7.55 -6.52
N MET A 757 -14.56 7.30 -5.22
CA MET A 757 -13.50 6.67 -4.41
C MET A 757 -14.04 5.44 -3.68
N PRO A 758 -14.36 4.34 -4.42
CA PRO A 758 -14.81 3.10 -3.83
C PRO A 758 -13.70 2.58 -2.90
N SER A 759 -14.07 2.17 -1.68
CA SER A 759 -13.21 1.82 -0.52
C SER A 759 -12.83 2.94 0.46
N MET A 760 -12.97 4.22 0.10
CA MET A 760 -12.80 5.34 1.04
C MET A 760 -14.13 5.77 1.66
N TYR A 761 -15.17 5.84 0.84
CA TYR A 761 -16.55 6.11 1.27
C TYR A 761 -17.41 4.85 1.07
N HIS A 762 -18.43 4.68 1.92
CA HIS A 762 -19.42 3.62 1.73
C HIS A 762 -20.39 3.99 0.60
N ASP A 763 -21.05 2.99 0.00
CA ASP A 763 -22.09 3.21 -1.00
C ASP A 763 -23.21 4.11 -0.45
N GLY A 764 -23.55 5.16 -1.20
CA GLY A 764 -24.54 6.18 -0.81
C GLY A 764 -24.02 7.29 0.10
N ASP A 765 -22.76 7.22 0.55
CA ASP A 765 -22.11 8.32 1.27
C ASP A 765 -21.36 9.23 0.28
N TYR A 766 -21.49 10.53 0.50
CA TYR A 766 -20.71 11.57 -0.17
C TYR A 766 -20.29 12.68 0.81
N ASP A 767 -19.17 13.32 0.50
CA ASP A 767 -18.63 14.51 1.16
C ASP A 767 -18.36 15.61 0.13
N MET A 768 -18.34 16.86 0.59
CA MET A 768 -18.12 18.00 -0.29
C MET A 768 -17.35 19.14 0.38
N ALA A 769 -16.41 19.70 -0.36
CA ALA A 769 -15.64 20.89 0.00
C ALA A 769 -15.80 21.98 -1.08
N GLY A 770 -15.74 23.22 -0.65
CA GLY A 770 -15.97 24.40 -1.46
C GLY A 770 -14.80 25.35 -1.33
N PHE A 771 -14.42 25.98 -2.43
CA PHE A 771 -13.32 26.92 -2.48
C PHE A 771 -13.83 28.19 -3.15
N CYS A 772 -13.79 29.31 -2.44
CA CYS A 772 -14.24 30.57 -2.97
C CYS A 772 -13.11 31.60 -2.94
N VAL A 773 -12.97 32.35 -4.02
CA VAL A 773 -12.05 33.49 -4.10
C VAL A 773 -12.88 34.76 -4.27
N GLY A 774 -12.60 35.74 -3.43
CA GLY A 774 -13.17 37.08 -3.48
C GLY A 774 -12.11 38.15 -3.69
N ALA A 775 -12.54 39.38 -3.94
CA ALA A 775 -11.67 40.54 -4.09
C ALA A 775 -12.11 41.72 -3.21
N VAL A 776 -11.12 42.42 -2.69
CA VAL A 776 -11.30 43.59 -1.82
C VAL A 776 -10.21 44.62 -2.10
N CYS A 777 -10.53 45.91 -1.98
CA CYS A 777 -9.51 46.94 -2.03
C CYS A 777 -8.64 46.85 -0.76
N LYS A 778 -7.31 46.98 -0.89
CA LYS A 778 -6.37 46.82 0.24
C LYS A 778 -6.67 47.72 1.45
N ASN A 779 -7.27 48.88 1.23
CA ASN A 779 -7.63 49.84 2.30
C ASN A 779 -9.04 49.63 2.90
N ALA A 780 -9.79 48.63 2.41
CA ALA A 780 -11.15 48.32 2.82
C ALA A 780 -11.29 46.89 3.38
N ILE A 781 -10.15 46.23 3.66
CA ILE A 781 -10.14 44.91 4.30
C ILE A 781 -10.69 45.06 5.72
N LEU A 782 -11.72 44.27 6.02
CA LEU A 782 -12.30 44.17 7.36
C LEU A 782 -11.54 43.12 8.21
N PRO A 783 -11.52 43.24 9.55
CA PRO A 783 -12.11 44.33 10.32
C PRO A 783 -11.27 45.62 10.26
N LEU A 784 -11.96 46.75 10.14
CA LEU A 784 -11.42 48.09 10.43
C LEU A 784 -11.39 48.31 11.96
N PRO A 785 -10.66 49.33 12.46
CA PRO A 785 -10.64 49.63 13.89
C PRO A 785 -12.04 49.77 14.49
N VAL A 786 -12.31 48.95 15.51
CA VAL A 786 -13.54 48.99 16.31
C VAL A 786 -13.24 49.72 17.61
N GLU A 787 -14.19 50.53 18.10
CA GLU A 787 -14.06 51.27 19.36
C GLU A 787 -15.20 50.89 20.31
N ALA A 788 -14.98 51.09 21.61
CA ALA A 788 -16.05 50.95 22.61
C ALA A 788 -17.18 51.95 22.32
N GLY A 789 -18.43 51.50 22.49
CA GLY A 789 -19.64 52.27 22.17
C GLY A 789 -20.14 52.06 20.73
N PHE A 790 -19.48 51.25 19.91
CA PHE A 790 -20.04 50.80 18.64
C PHE A 790 -21.28 49.93 18.88
N ALA A 791 -22.28 50.09 18.02
CA ALA A 791 -23.47 49.26 18.00
C ALA A 791 -23.12 47.86 17.47
N VAL A 792 -23.76 46.86 18.06
CA VAL A 792 -23.69 45.46 17.63
C VAL A 792 -25.06 45.09 17.05
N LEU A 793 -25.14 44.93 15.74
CA LEU A 793 -26.36 44.53 15.05
C LEU A 793 -26.28 43.06 14.63
N GLY A 794 -27.43 42.38 14.59
CA GLY A 794 -27.55 40.98 14.18
C GLY A 794 -28.51 40.84 13.00
N LEU A 795 -28.15 40.04 12.01
CA LEU A 795 -29.05 39.67 10.91
C LEU A 795 -29.71 38.32 11.17
N ALA A 796 -31.01 38.23 10.87
CA ALA A 796 -31.76 36.99 11.03
C ALA A 796 -31.20 35.85 10.16
N SER A 797 -31.03 34.67 10.74
CA SER A 797 -30.77 33.41 10.00
C SER A 797 -32.05 32.77 9.47
N SER A 798 -31.93 31.92 8.47
CA SER A 798 -33.02 31.08 7.94
C SER A 798 -33.32 29.83 8.79
N GLY A 799 -32.34 29.36 9.57
CA GLY A 799 -32.43 28.13 10.35
C GLY A 799 -31.10 27.82 11.05
N VAL A 800 -30.83 26.53 11.26
CA VAL A 800 -29.54 26.06 11.78
C VAL A 800 -28.50 26.11 10.66
N HIS A 801 -27.42 26.85 10.87
CA HIS A 801 -26.28 26.86 9.93
C HIS A 801 -25.58 25.48 9.90
N SER A 802 -24.77 25.22 8.87
CA SER A 802 -24.16 23.89 8.63
C SER A 802 -23.38 23.30 9.82
N ASN A 803 -22.74 24.15 10.62
CA ASN A 803 -22.03 23.75 11.83
C ASN A 803 -22.98 23.46 13.01
N GLY A 804 -22.64 22.45 13.83
CA GLY A 804 -23.47 22.01 14.97
C GLY A 804 -24.39 20.82 14.68
N PHE A 805 -24.45 20.35 13.43
CA PHE A 805 -25.34 19.24 13.04
C PHE A 805 -25.02 17.88 13.70
N SER A 806 -23.82 17.70 14.26
CA SER A 806 -23.51 16.52 15.06
C SER A 806 -24.35 16.47 16.34
N LEU A 807 -24.53 17.62 17.01
CA LEU A 807 -25.43 17.73 18.15
C LEU A 807 -26.89 17.64 17.72
N VAL A 808 -27.28 18.30 16.62
CA VAL A 808 -28.65 18.19 16.06
C VAL A 808 -29.03 16.73 15.84
N ARG A 809 -28.18 15.96 15.17
CA ARG A 809 -28.42 14.52 14.91
C ARG A 809 -28.58 13.74 16.21
N LYS A 810 -27.75 14.03 17.23
CA LYS A 810 -27.87 13.37 18.53
C LYS A 810 -29.19 13.71 19.22
N LEU A 811 -29.66 14.95 19.11
CA LEU A 811 -30.94 15.39 19.69
C LEU A 811 -32.15 14.81 18.94
N VAL A 812 -32.06 14.64 17.63
CA VAL A 812 -33.06 13.91 16.84
C VAL A 812 -33.14 12.46 17.31
N GLU A 813 -32.00 11.77 17.46
CA GLU A 813 -31.95 10.41 18.00
C GLU A 813 -32.60 10.31 19.38
N VAL A 814 -32.28 11.23 20.29
CA VAL A 814 -32.87 11.29 21.65
C VAL A 814 -34.37 11.55 21.61
N SER A 815 -34.86 12.34 20.65
CA SER A 815 -36.29 12.62 20.49
C SER A 815 -37.09 11.42 19.98
N GLY A 816 -36.43 10.41 19.40
CA GLY A 816 -37.06 9.23 18.81
C GLY A 816 -37.76 9.49 17.46
N LEU A 817 -37.57 10.67 16.85
CA LEU A 817 -38.14 11.04 15.55
C LEU A 817 -37.25 10.58 14.39
N ALA A 818 -37.88 10.16 13.30
CA ALA A 818 -37.24 10.00 11.99
C ALA A 818 -37.27 11.32 11.21
N TYR A 819 -36.34 11.50 10.27
CA TYR A 819 -36.31 12.71 9.43
C TYR A 819 -37.53 12.85 8.51
N SER A 820 -38.22 11.75 8.22
CA SER A 820 -39.48 11.75 7.45
C SER A 820 -40.72 12.11 8.29
N ASP A 821 -40.60 12.18 9.61
CA ASP A 821 -41.75 12.48 10.48
C ASP A 821 -42.17 13.94 10.36
N PRO A 822 -43.45 14.28 10.65
CA PRO A 822 -43.90 15.67 10.72
C PRO A 822 -43.04 16.51 11.66
N CYS A 823 -42.63 17.69 11.21
CA CYS A 823 -41.77 18.57 12.01
C CYS A 823 -42.53 19.10 13.24
N PRO A 824 -41.99 18.92 14.47
CA PRO A 824 -42.68 19.30 15.71
C PRO A 824 -42.74 20.82 15.95
N PHE A 825 -42.01 21.61 15.18
CA PHE A 825 -41.91 23.07 15.33
C PHE A 825 -42.22 23.86 14.05
N GLU A 826 -42.53 23.18 12.93
CA GLU A 826 -42.89 23.82 11.67
C GLU A 826 -43.97 23.01 10.93
N ALA A 827 -45.21 23.49 10.94
CA ALA A 827 -46.34 22.77 10.35
C ALA A 827 -46.20 22.65 8.82
N GLY A 828 -46.55 21.47 8.27
CA GLY A 828 -46.56 21.22 6.83
C GLY A 828 -45.22 20.80 6.22
N LYS A 829 -44.16 20.66 7.03
CA LYS A 829 -42.87 20.09 6.63
C LYS A 829 -42.54 18.84 7.43
N THR A 830 -41.69 17.99 6.87
CA THR A 830 -41.00 16.95 7.63
C THR A 830 -39.85 17.54 8.46
N LEU A 831 -39.41 16.81 9.49
CA LEU A 831 -38.28 17.22 10.33
C LEU A 831 -37.02 17.43 9.47
N GLY A 832 -36.75 16.53 8.53
CA GLY A 832 -35.64 16.61 7.59
C GLY A 832 -35.70 17.86 6.73
N GLU A 833 -36.86 18.18 6.14
CA GLU A 833 -37.01 19.40 5.31
C GLU A 833 -36.79 20.69 6.10
N SER A 834 -37.26 20.76 7.35
CA SER A 834 -37.07 21.94 8.18
C SER A 834 -35.60 22.09 8.60
N LEU A 835 -34.95 21.01 9.03
CA LEU A 835 -33.53 21.02 9.40
C LEU A 835 -32.60 21.27 8.19
N LEU A 836 -32.99 20.84 6.99
CA LEU A 836 -32.24 21.09 5.75
C LEU A 836 -32.55 22.46 5.12
N THR A 837 -33.22 23.36 5.84
CA THR A 837 -33.29 24.77 5.42
C THR A 837 -31.86 25.30 5.21
N PRO A 838 -31.52 25.83 4.02
CA PRO A 838 -30.15 26.25 3.72
C PRO A 838 -29.66 27.36 4.64
N THR A 839 -28.36 27.34 4.95
CA THR A 839 -27.61 28.45 5.54
C THR A 839 -27.80 29.68 4.66
N LYS A 840 -28.12 30.82 5.28
CA LYS A 840 -28.47 32.03 4.54
C LYS A 840 -27.23 32.69 3.94
N ILE A 841 -27.32 33.13 2.69
CA ILE A 841 -26.27 33.89 2.00
C ILE A 841 -26.58 35.38 2.12
N TYR A 842 -25.65 36.17 2.66
CA TYR A 842 -25.85 37.60 2.95
C TYR A 842 -25.16 38.56 1.97
N VAL A 843 -24.51 38.04 0.93
CA VAL A 843 -23.63 38.81 0.04
C VAL A 843 -24.37 39.98 -0.62
N LYS A 844 -25.50 39.74 -1.30
CA LYS A 844 -26.24 40.81 -2.00
C LYS A 844 -26.77 41.88 -1.05
N GLN A 845 -27.10 41.48 0.17
CA GLN A 845 -27.70 42.32 1.19
C GLN A 845 -26.65 43.21 1.87
N LEU A 846 -25.43 42.70 2.06
CA LEU A 846 -24.36 43.39 2.79
C LEU A 846 -23.36 44.12 1.89
N MET A 847 -23.02 43.58 0.72
CA MET A 847 -21.93 44.12 -0.10
C MET A 847 -22.08 45.61 -0.46
N PRO A 848 -23.27 46.14 -0.78
CA PRO A 848 -23.44 47.58 -1.01
C PRO A 848 -23.06 48.43 0.21
N THR A 849 -23.47 48.00 1.41
CA THR A 849 -23.19 48.71 2.66
C THR A 849 -21.73 48.56 3.09
N VAL A 850 -21.15 47.36 2.92
CA VAL A 850 -19.72 47.10 3.14
C VAL A 850 -18.86 48.02 2.26
N LYS A 851 -19.15 48.11 0.97
CA LYS A 851 -18.42 48.98 0.02
C LYS A 851 -18.55 50.47 0.35
N SER A 852 -19.61 50.87 1.07
CA SER A 852 -19.78 52.26 1.50
C SER A 852 -18.97 52.65 2.74
N GLY A 853 -18.28 51.69 3.38
CA GLY A 853 -17.43 51.93 4.55
C GLY A 853 -18.20 52.22 5.84
N LEU A 854 -19.50 51.91 5.89
CA LEU A 854 -20.34 52.18 7.06
C LEU A 854 -20.22 51.13 8.17
N ILE A 855 -19.69 49.95 7.83
CA ILE A 855 -19.50 48.81 8.74
C ILE A 855 -18.01 48.62 8.98
N HIS A 856 -17.62 48.48 10.25
CA HIS A 856 -16.22 48.32 10.63
C HIS A 856 -15.83 46.86 10.86
N ALA A 857 -16.76 46.01 11.28
CA ALA A 857 -16.49 44.58 11.37
C ALA A 857 -17.76 43.75 11.15
N LEU A 858 -17.55 42.51 10.73
CA LEU A 858 -18.58 41.51 10.47
C LEU A 858 -18.16 40.20 11.11
N ALA A 859 -19.10 39.42 11.63
CA ALA A 859 -18.84 38.06 12.08
C ALA A 859 -19.93 37.11 11.57
N HIS A 860 -19.54 36.15 10.75
CA HIS A 860 -20.42 35.06 10.31
C HIS A 860 -20.61 34.08 11.47
N ILE A 861 -21.85 33.88 11.89
CA ILE A 861 -22.14 33.08 13.08
C ILE A 861 -22.39 31.63 12.65
N THR A 862 -21.39 30.78 12.89
CA THR A 862 -21.40 29.36 12.50
C THR A 862 -21.00 28.47 13.69
N GLY A 863 -19.93 27.67 13.56
CA GLY A 863 -19.40 26.84 14.64
C GLY A 863 -18.78 27.72 15.72
N GLY A 864 -19.05 27.41 16.99
CA GLY A 864 -18.67 28.28 18.10
C GLY A 864 -19.67 29.42 18.37
N GLY A 865 -20.73 29.52 17.55
CA GLY A 865 -21.89 30.37 17.79
C GLY A 865 -21.54 31.84 18.03
N LEU A 866 -22.33 32.53 18.84
CA LEU A 866 -22.11 33.94 19.18
C LEU A 866 -20.84 34.13 20.04
N LEU A 867 -20.55 33.16 20.91
CA LEU A 867 -19.49 33.27 21.91
C LEU A 867 -18.08 33.19 21.31
N GLU A 868 -17.88 32.43 20.24
CA GLU A 868 -16.53 32.24 19.66
C GLU A 868 -16.34 32.97 18.32
N ASN A 869 -17.41 33.31 17.58
CA ASN A 869 -17.26 34.01 16.30
C ASN A 869 -17.13 35.52 16.45
N VAL A 870 -17.89 36.17 17.34
CA VAL A 870 -17.81 37.63 17.54
C VAL A 870 -16.42 38.07 18.02
N PRO A 871 -15.71 37.37 18.93
CA PRO A 871 -14.35 37.73 19.32
C PRO A 871 -13.33 37.77 18.18
N ARG A 872 -13.55 37.04 17.09
CA ARG A 872 -12.60 36.96 15.96
C ARG A 872 -12.39 38.30 15.26
N VAL A 873 -13.30 39.26 15.48
CA VAL A 873 -13.23 40.60 14.88
C VAL A 873 -13.09 41.72 15.92
N LEU A 874 -12.80 41.36 17.17
CA LEU A 874 -12.55 42.30 18.26
C LEU A 874 -11.07 42.38 18.58
N ALA A 875 -10.61 43.58 18.95
CA ALA A 875 -9.32 43.73 19.62
C ALA A 875 -9.37 43.15 21.05
N ASN A 876 -8.20 42.77 21.59
CA ASN A 876 -8.10 42.09 22.88
C ASN A 876 -8.62 42.92 24.06
N ASP A 877 -8.65 44.25 23.93
CA ASP A 877 -9.11 45.24 24.91
C ASP A 877 -10.61 45.58 24.79
N LEU A 878 -11.32 44.93 23.87
CA LEU A 878 -12.77 45.11 23.67
C LEU A 878 -13.55 43.82 23.95
N ALA A 879 -14.78 44.03 24.42
CA ALA A 879 -15.80 43.01 24.59
C ALA A 879 -17.13 43.51 24.02
N VAL A 880 -18.11 42.61 23.89
CA VAL A 880 -19.49 42.95 23.53
C VAL A 880 -20.46 42.48 24.60
N GLU A 881 -21.46 43.31 24.88
CA GLU A 881 -22.65 42.92 25.63
C GLU A 881 -23.78 42.66 24.66
N ILE A 882 -24.30 41.42 24.67
CA ILE A 882 -25.39 40.99 23.80
C ILE A 882 -26.63 40.77 24.66
N ASP A 883 -27.66 41.59 24.44
CA ASP A 883 -28.97 41.44 25.04
C ASP A 883 -29.78 40.34 24.34
N CYS A 884 -29.87 39.17 24.98
CA CYS A 884 -30.55 38.00 24.46
C CYS A 884 -32.07 38.16 24.35
N VAL A 885 -32.67 39.23 24.90
CA VAL A 885 -34.11 39.51 24.71
C VAL A 885 -34.40 40.34 23.47
N SER A 886 -33.37 40.82 22.75
CA SER A 886 -33.55 41.73 21.62
C SER A 886 -33.97 41.06 20.31
N TRP A 887 -33.97 39.72 20.26
CA TRP A 887 -34.54 38.95 19.16
C TRP A 887 -35.29 37.71 19.65
N PRO A 888 -36.34 37.25 18.94
CA PRO A 888 -37.02 36.02 19.29
C PRO A 888 -36.17 34.80 18.92
N LEU A 889 -35.99 33.85 19.86
CA LEU A 889 -35.32 32.59 19.57
C LEU A 889 -36.18 31.75 18.61
N PRO A 890 -35.70 31.34 17.42
CA PRO A 890 -36.53 30.60 16.47
C PRO A 890 -37.00 29.23 17.02
N PRO A 891 -38.18 28.72 16.60
CA PRO A 891 -38.76 27.48 17.12
C PRO A 891 -37.84 26.26 17.08
N VAL A 892 -37.01 26.13 16.03
CA VAL A 892 -36.02 25.05 15.92
C VAL A 892 -35.02 25.04 17.08
N PHE A 893 -34.53 26.20 17.51
CA PHE A 893 -33.58 26.29 18.62
C PHE A 893 -34.27 26.08 19.97
N LYS A 894 -35.53 26.53 20.13
CA LYS A 894 -36.34 26.19 21.32
C LYS A 894 -36.53 24.68 21.44
N TRP A 895 -36.78 24.01 20.32
CA TRP A 895 -36.91 22.56 20.27
C TRP A 895 -35.58 21.86 20.59
N LEU A 896 -34.47 22.26 19.99
CA LEU A 896 -33.14 21.71 20.28
C LEU A 896 -32.75 21.90 21.75
N GLN A 897 -32.99 23.11 22.30
CA GLN A 897 -32.74 23.41 23.69
C GLN A 897 -33.55 22.49 24.61
N LYS A 898 -34.84 22.31 24.33
CA LYS A 898 -35.73 21.43 25.09
C LYS A 898 -35.29 19.96 25.03
N MET A 899 -34.88 19.47 23.86
CA MET A 899 -34.47 18.07 23.67
C MET A 899 -33.12 17.76 24.30
N GLY A 900 -32.18 18.70 24.27
CA GLY A 900 -30.86 18.52 24.87
C GLY A 900 -30.75 18.97 26.32
N ASN A 901 -31.79 19.57 26.90
CA ASN A 901 -31.73 20.31 28.16
C ASN A 901 -30.52 21.28 28.17
N LEU A 902 -30.31 22.00 27.05
CA LEU A 902 -29.14 22.83 26.83
C LEU A 902 -29.25 24.14 27.62
N SER A 903 -28.16 24.54 28.28
CA SER A 903 -28.06 25.88 28.85
C SER A 903 -28.03 26.94 27.74
N ASN A 904 -28.41 28.19 28.05
CA ASN A 904 -28.30 29.29 27.08
C ASN A 904 -26.86 29.47 26.59
N ALA A 905 -25.88 29.30 27.47
CA ALA A 905 -24.47 29.38 27.12
C ALA A 905 -24.07 28.28 26.12
N GLU A 906 -24.49 27.03 26.35
CA GLU A 906 -24.20 25.92 25.44
C GLU A 906 -24.91 26.08 24.09
N LEU A 907 -26.15 26.55 24.11
CA LEU A 907 -26.91 26.84 22.89
C LEU A 907 -26.22 27.94 22.07
N ALA A 908 -25.82 29.04 22.71
CA ALA A 908 -25.15 30.18 22.09
C ALA A 908 -23.70 29.91 21.68
N ARG A 909 -23.04 28.93 22.29
CA ARG A 909 -21.73 28.42 21.89
C ARG A 909 -21.82 27.49 20.70
N THR A 910 -22.89 26.70 20.59
CA THR A 910 -22.98 25.68 19.55
C THR A 910 -23.63 26.20 18.28
N PHE A 911 -24.65 27.05 18.42
CA PHE A 911 -25.53 27.44 17.34
C PHE A 911 -25.57 28.95 17.14
N ASN A 912 -26.11 29.33 15.99
CA ASN A 912 -26.32 30.71 15.59
C ASN A 912 -27.55 31.36 16.28
N CYS A 913 -28.40 30.57 16.97
CA CYS A 913 -29.52 31.04 17.78
C CYS A 913 -30.48 32.02 17.08
N GLY A 914 -30.60 31.96 15.75
CA GLY A 914 -31.43 32.88 14.97
C GLY A 914 -30.71 34.09 14.37
N ILE A 915 -29.42 34.28 14.70
CA ILE A 915 -28.57 35.35 14.18
C ILE A 915 -27.52 34.73 13.27
N GLY A 916 -27.54 35.03 11.98
CA GLY A 916 -26.58 34.46 11.02
C GLY A 916 -25.35 35.32 10.78
N MET A 917 -25.43 36.63 11.01
CA MET A 917 -24.32 37.58 10.84
C MET A 917 -24.40 38.65 11.92
N VAL A 918 -23.25 39.06 12.48
CA VAL A 918 -23.12 40.18 13.41
C VAL A 918 -22.36 41.31 12.73
N LEU A 919 -22.80 42.56 12.92
CA LEU A 919 -22.20 43.77 12.37
C LEU A 919 -21.77 44.68 13.52
N LEU A 920 -20.57 45.27 13.43
CA LEU A 920 -20.08 46.28 14.35
C LEU A 920 -19.86 47.58 13.59
N LEU A 921 -20.49 48.65 14.06
CA LEU A 921 -20.46 49.96 13.40
C LEU A 921 -20.64 51.10 14.41
N PRO A 922 -20.17 52.31 14.08
CA PRO A 922 -20.46 53.50 14.87
C PRO A 922 -21.98 53.71 15.04
N GLU A 923 -22.40 54.16 16.22
CA GLU A 923 -23.81 54.43 16.54
C GLU A 923 -24.46 55.39 15.53
N ALA A 924 -23.72 56.38 15.04
CA ALA A 924 -24.19 57.33 14.04
C ALA A 924 -24.61 56.69 12.70
N ASN A 925 -24.08 55.51 12.37
CA ASN A 925 -24.36 54.80 11.12
C ASN A 925 -25.55 53.83 11.24
N VAL A 926 -26.03 53.52 12.44
CA VAL A 926 -27.05 52.47 12.69
C VAL A 926 -28.32 52.71 11.88
N ALA A 927 -28.89 53.91 11.95
CA ALA A 927 -30.15 54.21 11.25
C ALA A 927 -30.03 54.07 9.71
N GLN A 928 -28.86 54.39 9.15
CA GLN A 928 -28.61 54.27 7.72
C GLN A 928 -28.39 52.81 7.32
N VAL A 929 -27.55 52.08 8.05
CA VAL A 929 -27.23 50.66 7.79
C VAL A 929 -28.47 49.79 7.93
N THR A 930 -29.24 49.95 9.02
CA THR A 930 -30.50 49.23 9.22
C THR A 930 -31.46 49.46 8.06
N ARG A 931 -31.67 50.71 7.64
CA ARG A 931 -32.55 51.03 6.51
C ARG A 931 -32.08 50.40 5.19
N GLN A 932 -30.78 50.43 4.91
CA GLN A 932 -30.22 49.85 3.68
C GLN A 932 -30.42 48.32 3.65
N ILE A 933 -30.17 47.65 4.76
CA ILE A 933 -30.30 46.19 4.86
C ILE A 933 -31.77 45.78 4.84
N GLU A 934 -32.65 46.45 5.61
CA GLU A 934 -34.09 46.15 5.62
C GLU A 934 -34.77 46.39 4.28
N ALA A 935 -34.28 47.34 3.47
CA ALA A 935 -34.76 47.56 2.11
C ALA A 935 -34.53 46.35 1.18
N THR A 936 -33.63 45.42 1.55
CA THR A 936 -33.40 44.16 0.83
C THR A 936 -34.30 43.01 1.31
N GLY A 937 -35.19 43.27 2.28
CA GLY A 937 -36.07 42.28 2.91
C GLY A 937 -35.45 41.54 4.09
N GLU A 938 -34.26 41.96 4.53
CA GLU A 938 -33.59 41.40 5.70
C GLU A 938 -34.13 41.98 7.01
N LYS A 939 -34.03 41.17 8.07
CA LYS A 939 -34.41 41.61 9.41
C LYS A 939 -33.16 41.87 10.24
N VAL A 940 -33.09 43.07 10.80
CA VAL A 940 -31.98 43.56 11.62
C VAL A 940 -32.43 43.62 13.08
N TYR A 941 -31.59 43.12 13.99
CA TYR A 941 -31.78 43.20 15.43
C TYR A 941 -30.67 44.06 16.04
N ASN A 942 -31.02 44.90 17.02
CA ASN A 942 -30.02 45.57 17.82
C ASN A 942 -29.62 44.65 18.98
N LEU A 943 -28.45 44.04 18.90
CA LEU A 943 -27.97 43.05 19.88
C LEU A 943 -27.37 43.72 21.10
N GLY A 944 -26.78 44.92 20.97
CA GLY A 944 -26.17 45.62 22.08
C GLY A 944 -25.01 46.49 21.63
N THR A 945 -23.97 46.58 22.46
CA THR A 945 -22.84 47.50 22.24
C THR A 945 -21.50 46.86 22.58
N THR A 946 -20.45 47.39 21.97
CA THR A 946 -19.06 47.11 22.35
C THR A 946 -18.70 47.90 23.61
N ILE A 947 -17.91 47.30 24.49
CA ILE A 947 -17.45 47.88 25.74
C ILE A 947 -15.95 47.66 25.92
N ALA A 948 -15.32 48.46 26.77
CA ALA A 948 -13.96 48.19 27.21
C ALA A 948 -13.91 46.88 28.01
N ARG A 949 -12.95 46.00 27.71
CA ARG A 949 -12.78 44.72 28.37
C ARG A 949 -11.94 44.86 29.63
N ALA A 950 -12.40 44.28 30.73
CA ALA A 950 -11.59 44.14 31.94
C ALA A 950 -10.52 43.04 31.76
N LEU A 951 -9.40 43.15 32.48
CA LEU A 951 -8.38 42.10 32.47
C LEU A 951 -9.03 40.75 32.87
N ASP A 952 -8.75 39.69 32.11
CA ASP A 952 -9.24 38.33 32.34
C ASP A 952 -10.77 38.10 32.23
N SER A 953 -11.56 39.07 31.74
CA SER A 953 -12.99 38.85 31.45
C SER A 953 -13.22 38.22 30.08
N GLU A 954 -14.37 37.58 29.86
CA GLU A 954 -14.78 37.09 28.52
C GLU A 954 -15.00 38.26 27.54
N GLN A 955 -14.83 38.03 26.23
CA GLN A 955 -15.07 39.04 25.19
C GLN A 955 -16.54 39.12 24.75
N VAL A 956 -17.37 38.16 25.14
CA VAL A 956 -18.81 38.18 24.89
C VAL A 956 -19.54 37.93 26.19
N THR A 957 -20.38 38.89 26.59
CA THR A 957 -21.28 38.75 27.73
C THR A 957 -22.71 38.66 27.22
N LEU A 958 -23.40 37.56 27.53
CA LEU A 958 -24.81 37.38 27.23
C LEU A 958 -25.66 37.91 28.38
N CYS A 959 -26.42 38.97 28.13
CA CYS A 959 -27.34 39.58 29.08
C CYS A 959 -28.77 39.05 28.85
N GLY A 960 -29.50 38.74 29.92
CA GLY A 960 -30.86 38.19 29.82
C GLY A 960 -30.90 36.69 29.44
N SER A 961 -32.11 36.17 29.22
CA SER A 961 -32.31 34.78 28.77
C SER A 961 -32.82 34.76 27.34
N MET A 962 -32.24 33.89 26.51
CA MET A 962 -32.82 33.56 25.20
C MET A 962 -34.19 32.88 25.45
N ALA A 963 -35.28 33.44 24.90
CA ALA A 963 -36.65 33.04 25.22
C ALA A 963 -37.43 32.52 24.00
#